data_AF-A0A524LVS4-F1
#
_entry.id   AF-A0A524LVS4-F1
#
_cell.length_a   1.000
_cell.length_b   1.000
_cell.length_c   1.000
_cell.angle_alpha   90.00
_cell.angle_beta   90.00
_cell.angle_gamma   90.00
#
_symmetry.space_group_name_H-M   'P 1'
#
loop_
_entity.id
_entity.type
_entity.pdbx_description
1 polymer ?
#
loop_
_entity_poly.entity_id
_entity_poly.type
_entity_poly.pdbx_seq_one_letter_code
_entity_poly.pdbx_strand_id
1 'polypeptide(L)'
;QVFEKSGNPPQNIEAAKSYLETLDNFDYKFKIGDYFLNKWHFRSLINHYITLATKGQMKVSFKELITLIAAKKLDSYADRITEYLDLMTSQDFLPNSPTMMNAGGRLGQLSACFVLGMEDGMEQIMKSTSDAALIFKSGGGVGINYSDLREEGDIVASTSGVASGPVSFMNIINTVTEVVKQGGKRRGANMGIIESWHPDVEKFITNKTQPGVLENFNVSVGIWEDFWNSLVNTEDGNYMLRSPRDKRPVKEINAHQLIDLIALSAWKSAEPGLIFFDQINKYNVFAKARQAPLRATNPCGEQSLYPYESCNLGSINLVNLVKRKADGEYEFDWQRYEETIRKTTRFLDNIIDVNNYPVAEIDVASKESRRIGLGVMGVADLLYKLKIPYNSPEGYDLQSKLSEALTYYSMEESVALAKSRGEFPLCSKTEYPEGKIPIAGYYEKPKESHSYEWDALIEKIKKHGIRNVLTTTVAPTGTLSMIADCSNGMEPAFALVFEKRVTVGRFFYTNKIVEQTLKEHGLYSDELLAKIADNYGSLKGLDEIPQWMQDVFVTAMDIHWADHLMAQGVWQSWIGNAIAKTINMPYDVTADDVKSAYLLAHELGLKGITVYRDGSRHKQVLHMTSKNAQKTFDVTPSQHITEYVSATITNPYIKSQVNSSLQIKVHDEEISAEPQRPEEISEDRLCPTCKNNLVFVEGCSICIECGYSGCTSG
;
A
#
# COMPACT_ATOMS: atom_id res chain seq x y z
N GLN A 1 -0.44 33.98 13.41
CA GLN A 1 0.37 35.20 13.60
C GLN A 1 1.00 35.66 12.29
N VAL A 2 1.61 34.77 11.50
CA VAL A 2 2.23 35.13 10.19
C VAL A 2 1.40 34.75 8.95
N PHE A 3 0.37 33.92 9.13
CA PHE A 3 -0.49 33.38 8.07
C PHE A 3 -1.90 33.98 8.14
N GLU A 4 -2.50 34.24 6.98
CA GLU A 4 -3.93 34.57 6.82
C GLU A 4 -4.59 33.59 5.85
N LYS A 5 -5.78 33.08 6.24
CA LYS A 5 -6.56 32.17 5.39
C LYS A 5 -7.19 32.92 4.20
N SER A 6 -7.76 34.10 4.45
CA SER A 6 -8.30 35.00 3.43
C SER A 6 -7.18 35.81 2.79
N GLY A 7 -6.86 35.59 1.51
CA GLY A 7 -5.71 36.24 0.88
C GLY A 7 -5.67 37.77 1.07
N ASN A 8 -4.51 38.28 1.45
CA ASN A 8 -4.11 39.69 1.40
C ASN A 8 -3.36 39.97 0.07
N PRO A 9 -3.00 41.23 -0.25
CA PRO A 9 -2.10 41.50 -1.36
C PRO A 9 -0.81 40.64 -1.26
N PRO A 10 -0.36 40.02 -2.37
CA PRO A 10 0.86 39.19 -2.37
C PRO A 10 2.07 39.94 -1.82
N GLN A 11 2.86 39.26 -1.00
CA GLN A 11 4.14 39.80 -0.50
C GLN A 11 5.20 39.72 -1.59
N ASN A 12 6.22 40.61 -1.53
CA ASN A 12 7.36 40.54 -2.45
C ASN A 12 8.14 39.23 -2.27
N ILE A 13 8.13 38.37 -3.29
CA ILE A 13 8.79 37.06 -3.30
C ILE A 13 10.26 37.11 -3.72
N GLU A 14 10.70 38.17 -4.42
CA GLU A 14 12.09 38.29 -4.92
C GLU A 14 13.09 38.38 -3.75
N ALA A 15 12.69 39.08 -2.69
CA ALA A 15 13.46 39.10 -1.46
C ALA A 15 13.67 37.69 -0.90
N ALA A 16 12.65 36.82 -0.89
CA ALA A 16 12.76 35.45 -0.41
C ALA A 16 13.62 34.58 -1.34
N LYS A 17 13.47 34.72 -2.66
CA LYS A 17 14.26 33.98 -3.66
C LYS A 17 15.76 34.24 -3.53
N SER A 18 16.16 35.48 -3.21
CA SER A 18 17.58 35.82 -3.02
C SER A 18 18.27 35.02 -1.89
N TYR A 19 17.51 34.51 -0.91
CA TYR A 19 18.05 33.64 0.15
C TYR A 19 18.37 32.22 -0.35
N LEU A 20 17.77 31.77 -1.46
CA LEU A 20 18.09 30.47 -2.06
C LEU A 20 19.49 30.46 -2.68
N GLU A 21 19.95 31.60 -3.21
CA GLU A 21 21.29 31.76 -3.80
C GLU A 21 22.40 31.73 -2.74
N THR A 22 22.06 32.04 -1.49
CA THR A 22 22.99 32.14 -0.36
C THR A 22 22.69 31.13 0.75
N LEU A 23 22.08 30.00 0.39
CA LEU A 23 21.56 29.00 1.32
C LEU A 23 22.58 28.49 2.34
N ASP A 24 23.83 28.28 1.91
CA ASP A 24 24.91 27.77 2.76
C ASP A 24 25.26 28.72 3.93
N ASN A 25 24.98 30.02 3.79
CA ASN A 25 25.23 31.00 4.85
C ASN A 25 24.29 30.82 6.06
N PHE A 26 23.18 30.10 5.87
CA PHE A 26 22.12 29.94 6.86
C PHE A 26 22.13 28.57 7.56
N ASP A 27 23.12 27.73 7.27
CA ASP A 27 23.22 26.40 7.88
C ASP A 27 23.41 26.49 9.40
N TYR A 28 22.47 25.89 10.16
CA TYR A 28 22.43 25.92 11.63
C TYR A 28 22.45 27.33 12.26
N LYS A 29 22.02 28.37 11.53
CA LYS A 29 21.98 29.75 12.04
C LYS A 29 20.73 30.07 12.85
N PHE A 30 19.62 29.42 12.53
CA PHE A 30 18.33 29.62 13.17
C PHE A 30 17.92 28.38 13.96
N LYS A 31 17.12 28.59 15.00
CA LYS A 31 16.50 27.51 15.77
C LYS A 31 15.08 27.86 16.17
N ILE A 32 14.27 26.85 16.45
CA ILE A 32 12.94 26.95 17.04
C ILE A 32 12.99 26.19 18.36
N GLY A 33 12.92 26.91 19.48
CA GLY A 33 13.25 26.33 20.79
C GLY A 33 14.69 25.81 20.80
N ASP A 34 14.86 24.50 20.95
CA ASP A 34 16.17 23.84 20.94
C ASP A 34 16.52 23.13 19.63
N TYR A 35 15.65 23.18 18.63
CA TYR A 35 15.84 22.53 17.35
C TYR A 35 16.48 23.46 16.33
N PHE A 36 17.73 23.19 15.96
CA PHE A 36 18.43 23.96 14.93
C PHE A 36 17.94 23.61 13.52
N LEU A 37 17.78 24.64 12.70
CA LEU A 37 17.41 24.50 11.29
C LEU A 37 18.69 24.44 10.44
N ASN A 38 18.89 23.30 9.78
CA ASN A 38 19.93 23.20 8.75
C ASN A 38 19.49 23.94 7.48
N LYS A 39 20.40 24.05 6.51
CA LYS A 39 20.15 24.74 5.24
C LYS A 39 19.00 24.15 4.41
N TRP A 40 18.70 22.86 4.55
CA TRP A 40 17.61 22.21 3.84
C TRP A 40 16.24 22.49 4.48
N HIS A 41 16.18 22.56 5.81
CA HIS A 41 15.02 23.09 6.53
C HIS A 41 14.76 24.54 6.10
N PHE A 42 15.82 25.34 5.99
CA PHE A 42 15.71 26.73 5.55
C PHE A 42 15.21 26.86 4.10
N ARG A 43 15.69 26.02 3.18
CA ARG A 43 15.18 25.94 1.80
C ARG A 43 13.68 25.62 1.78
N SER A 44 13.25 24.65 2.57
CA SER A 44 11.83 24.29 2.66
C SER A 44 10.98 25.45 3.18
N LEU A 45 11.46 26.16 4.22
CA LEU A 45 10.80 27.37 4.74
C LEU A 45 10.66 28.45 3.67
N ILE A 46 11.71 28.71 2.88
CA ILE A 46 11.68 29.68 1.77
C ILE A 46 10.64 29.28 0.71
N ASN A 47 10.70 28.02 0.25
CA ASN A 47 9.80 27.53 -0.80
C ASN A 47 8.32 27.59 -0.36
N HIS A 48 8.05 27.21 0.89
CA HIS A 48 6.71 27.29 1.44
C HIS A 48 6.24 28.74 1.61
N TYR A 49 7.12 29.62 2.10
CA TYR A 49 6.83 31.06 2.17
C TYR A 49 6.48 31.62 0.79
N ILE A 50 7.27 31.33 -0.25
CA ILE A 50 7.01 31.81 -1.62
C ILE A 50 5.63 31.33 -2.09
N THR A 51 5.30 30.06 -1.85
CA THR A 51 3.99 29.48 -2.18
C THR A 51 2.84 30.25 -1.52
N LEU A 52 2.93 30.47 -0.21
CA LEU A 52 1.89 31.19 0.54
C LEU A 52 1.84 32.68 0.18
N ALA A 53 2.99 33.33 0.00
CA ALA A 53 3.09 34.74 -0.35
C ALA A 53 2.47 35.02 -1.73
N THR A 54 2.69 34.13 -2.70
CA THR A 54 2.10 34.21 -4.05
C THR A 54 0.56 34.15 -3.98
N LYS A 55 0.03 33.36 -3.04
CA LYS A 55 -1.41 33.26 -2.77
C LYS A 55 -1.95 34.39 -1.88
N GLY A 56 -1.11 35.35 -1.47
CA GLY A 56 -1.52 36.41 -0.55
C GLY A 56 -1.70 35.95 0.91
N GLN A 57 -1.29 34.74 1.25
CA GLN A 57 -1.55 34.12 2.56
C GLN A 57 -0.51 34.45 3.63
N MET A 58 0.52 35.22 3.28
CA MET A 58 1.53 35.71 4.23
C MET A 58 1.22 37.14 4.68
N LYS A 59 1.14 37.35 5.99
CA LYS A 59 0.93 38.66 6.62
C LYS A 59 2.18 39.52 6.74
N VAL A 60 3.34 38.88 6.68
CA VAL A 60 4.65 39.49 6.94
C VAL A 60 5.59 39.17 5.78
N SER A 61 6.56 40.05 5.56
CA SER A 61 7.66 39.82 4.62
C SER A 61 8.56 38.66 5.07
N PHE A 62 9.36 38.11 4.16
CA PHE A 62 10.29 37.03 4.52
C PHE A 62 11.34 37.50 5.53
N LYS A 63 11.83 38.74 5.40
CA LYS A 63 12.76 39.35 6.36
C LYS A 63 12.16 39.45 7.77
N GLU A 64 10.89 39.84 7.87
CA GLU A 64 10.17 39.86 9.15
C GLU A 64 9.97 38.45 9.72
N LEU A 65 9.62 37.46 8.89
CA LEU A 65 9.53 36.06 9.33
C LEU A 65 10.85 35.57 9.95
N ILE A 66 11.98 35.84 9.29
CA ILE A 66 13.31 35.51 9.83
C ILE A 66 13.61 36.27 11.12
N THR A 67 13.20 37.54 11.20
CA THR A 67 13.36 38.35 12.42
C THR A 67 12.55 37.75 13.58
N LEU A 68 11.33 37.25 13.33
CA LEU A 68 10.51 36.57 14.33
C LEU A 68 11.15 35.28 14.82
N ILE A 69 11.77 34.49 13.94
CA ILE A 69 12.52 33.29 14.31
C ILE A 69 13.73 33.67 15.17
N ALA A 70 14.54 34.64 14.73
CA ALA A 70 15.71 35.09 15.48
C ALA A 70 15.36 35.69 16.85
N ALA A 71 14.21 36.37 16.94
CA ALA A 71 13.66 36.93 18.18
C ALA A 71 12.89 35.91 19.03
N LYS A 72 12.93 34.61 18.69
CA LYS A 72 12.30 33.51 19.44
C LYS A 72 10.79 33.63 19.58
N LYS A 73 10.12 34.38 18.70
CA LYS A 73 8.66 34.59 18.74
C LYS A 73 7.87 33.38 18.23
N LEU A 74 8.54 32.41 17.62
CA LEU A 74 7.96 31.18 17.11
C LEU A 74 8.38 29.94 17.93
N ASP A 75 9.02 30.10 19.09
CA ASP A 75 9.52 28.97 19.90
C ASP A 75 8.40 28.03 20.39
N SER A 76 7.15 28.50 20.48
CA SER A 76 5.99 27.64 20.79
C SER A 76 5.75 26.53 19.76
N TYR A 77 6.35 26.61 18.57
CA TYR A 77 6.29 25.53 17.58
C TYR A 77 7.25 24.37 17.92
N ALA A 78 8.17 24.55 18.87
CA ALA A 78 9.04 23.47 19.36
C ALA A 78 8.22 22.32 19.99
N ASP A 79 7.09 22.62 20.63
CA ASP A 79 6.20 21.61 21.21
C ASP A 79 5.69 20.65 20.13
N ARG A 80 5.41 21.16 18.92
CA ARG A 80 4.98 20.31 17.78
C ARG A 80 6.11 19.48 17.20
N ILE A 81 7.34 20.00 17.23
CA ILE A 81 8.52 19.23 16.81
C ILE A 81 8.73 18.08 17.78
N THR A 82 8.64 18.36 19.09
CA THR A 82 8.74 17.38 20.17
C THR A 82 7.66 16.31 20.04
N GLU A 83 6.41 16.70 19.81
CA GLU A 83 5.29 15.78 19.63
C GLU A 83 5.52 14.77 18.49
N TYR A 84 6.08 15.21 17.35
CA TYR A 84 6.41 14.29 16.25
C TYR A 84 7.65 13.45 16.52
N LEU A 85 8.64 14.02 17.20
CA LEU A 85 9.82 13.28 17.63
C LEU A 85 9.43 12.16 18.60
N ASP A 86 8.55 12.44 19.55
CA ASP A 86 8.06 11.48 20.54
C ASP A 86 7.32 10.34 19.86
N LEU A 87 6.41 10.64 18.91
CA LEU A 87 5.70 9.61 18.13
C LEU A 87 6.64 8.65 17.39
N MET A 88 7.72 9.18 16.80
CA MET A 88 8.68 8.36 16.05
C MET A 88 9.66 7.61 16.96
N THR A 89 10.09 8.22 18.06
CA THR A 89 11.05 7.62 19.01
C THR A 89 10.39 6.58 19.93
N SER A 90 9.10 6.76 20.26
CA SER A 90 8.27 5.72 20.89
C SER A 90 7.83 4.62 19.91
N GLN A 91 8.06 4.83 18.61
CA GLN A 91 7.61 3.95 17.53
C GLN A 91 6.09 3.77 17.47
N ASP A 92 5.31 4.70 18.03
CA ASP A 92 3.85 4.73 17.89
C ASP A 92 3.44 5.03 16.44
N PHE A 93 4.28 5.77 15.72
CA PHE A 93 4.08 6.07 14.30
C PHE A 93 5.41 6.19 13.58
N LEU A 94 5.49 5.62 12.38
CA LEU A 94 6.59 5.84 11.46
C LEU A 94 6.06 6.36 10.12
N PRO A 95 6.62 7.46 9.58
CA PRO A 95 6.31 7.87 8.23
C PRO A 95 7.02 6.96 7.23
N ASN A 96 6.64 7.05 5.96
CA ASN A 96 7.27 6.22 4.92
C ASN A 96 8.80 6.42 4.86
N SER A 97 9.49 5.42 4.31
CA SER A 97 10.96 5.43 4.19
C SER A 97 11.52 6.70 3.52
N PRO A 98 10.97 7.22 2.40
CA PRO A 98 11.49 8.48 1.83
C PRO A 98 11.39 9.66 2.79
N THR A 99 10.31 9.79 3.57
CA THR A 99 10.20 10.85 4.57
C THR A 99 11.31 10.70 5.63
N MET A 100 11.51 9.51 6.18
CA MET A 100 12.58 9.26 7.16
C MET A 100 13.98 9.52 6.59
N MET A 101 14.21 9.17 5.32
CA MET A 101 15.53 9.25 4.68
C MET A 101 15.89 10.64 4.14
N ASN A 102 14.88 11.44 3.76
CA ASN A 102 15.08 12.67 2.98
C ASN A 102 14.59 13.95 3.67
N ALA A 103 13.80 13.87 4.75
CA ALA A 103 13.43 15.04 5.54
C ALA A 103 14.70 15.73 6.07
N GLY A 104 14.78 17.06 5.88
CA GLY A 104 15.98 17.82 6.23
C GLY A 104 17.22 17.50 5.39
N GLY A 105 17.08 16.80 4.26
CA GLY A 105 18.16 16.43 3.34
C GLY A 105 18.14 17.17 1.99
N ARG A 106 19.21 17.00 1.21
CA ARG A 106 19.40 17.65 -0.10
C ARG A 106 18.29 17.33 -1.11
N LEU A 107 17.89 16.06 -1.21
CA LEU A 107 16.83 15.65 -2.14
C LEU A 107 15.47 16.22 -1.71
N GLY A 108 15.13 16.11 -0.42
CA GLY A 108 13.90 16.68 0.15
C GLY A 108 12.61 16.06 -0.37
N GLN A 109 12.69 14.93 -1.09
CA GLN A 109 11.54 14.22 -1.65
C GLN A 109 10.98 13.25 -0.60
N LEU A 110 9.73 13.44 -0.20
CA LEU A 110 9.13 12.78 0.99
C LEU A 110 8.02 11.76 0.64
N SER A 111 7.42 11.83 -0.54
CA SER A 111 6.43 10.85 -1.01
C SER A 111 7.07 9.51 -1.40
N ALA A 112 6.36 8.39 -1.26
CA ALA A 112 6.94 7.08 -1.60
C ALA A 112 6.81 6.73 -3.07
N CYS A 113 5.67 7.08 -3.67
CA CYS A 113 5.27 6.63 -4.99
C CYS A 113 4.42 7.69 -5.70
N PHE A 114 4.29 7.53 -7.01
CA PHE A 114 3.56 8.45 -7.89
C PHE A 114 2.82 7.66 -8.97
N VAL A 115 1.83 8.28 -9.60
CA VAL A 115 1.23 7.76 -10.83
C VAL A 115 1.56 8.69 -12.00
N LEU A 116 1.87 8.15 -13.17
CA LEU A 116 2.07 8.92 -14.40
C LEU A 116 1.06 8.49 -15.47
N GLY A 117 0.71 9.41 -16.36
CA GLY A 117 -0.06 9.10 -17.57
C GLY A 117 0.83 8.52 -18.67
N MET A 118 0.24 7.76 -19.60
CA MET A 118 0.93 7.19 -20.76
C MET A 118 0.08 7.42 -22.01
N GLU A 119 0.00 8.68 -22.43
CA GLU A 119 -0.77 9.08 -23.61
C GLU A 119 -0.14 8.53 -24.91
N ASP A 120 -0.98 8.19 -25.88
CA ASP A 120 -0.58 7.58 -27.16
C ASP A 120 0.06 8.59 -28.14
N GLY A 121 1.29 8.98 -27.83
CA GLY A 121 2.15 9.79 -28.69
C GLY A 121 3.61 9.70 -28.27
N MET A 122 4.53 9.65 -29.23
CA MET A 122 5.94 9.40 -28.91
C MET A 122 6.56 10.48 -28.02
N GLU A 123 6.18 11.75 -28.19
CA GLU A 123 6.65 12.84 -27.32
C GLU A 123 6.14 12.66 -25.89
N GLN A 124 4.87 12.28 -25.72
CA GLN A 124 4.24 12.04 -24.43
C GLN A 124 4.84 10.80 -23.74
N ILE A 125 5.02 9.70 -24.47
CA ILE A 125 5.65 8.47 -23.98
C ILE A 125 7.07 8.77 -23.47
N MET A 126 7.87 9.50 -24.25
CA MET A 126 9.24 9.85 -23.85
C MET A 126 9.28 10.88 -22.72
N LYS A 127 8.30 11.78 -22.63
CA LYS A 127 8.12 12.68 -21.48
C LYS A 127 7.86 11.88 -20.21
N SER A 128 6.85 11.00 -20.21
CA SER A 128 6.53 10.15 -19.05
C SER A 128 7.70 9.25 -18.64
N THR A 129 8.47 8.76 -19.62
CA THR A 129 9.72 8.02 -19.37
C THR A 129 10.77 8.88 -18.68
N SER A 130 10.93 10.13 -19.11
CA SER A 130 11.87 11.10 -18.51
C SER A 130 11.45 11.46 -17.09
N ASP A 131 10.15 11.69 -16.87
CA ASP A 131 9.59 11.98 -15.55
C ASP A 131 9.76 10.78 -14.60
N ALA A 132 9.54 9.56 -15.07
CA ALA A 132 9.81 8.34 -14.32
C ALA A 132 11.28 8.24 -13.90
N ALA A 133 12.23 8.56 -14.78
CA ALA A 133 13.65 8.58 -14.45
C ALA A 133 13.99 9.58 -13.32
N LEU A 134 13.36 10.77 -13.33
CA LEU A 134 13.53 11.77 -12.26
C LEU A 134 12.95 11.28 -10.92
N ILE A 135 11.82 10.58 -10.96
CA ILE A 135 11.21 9.95 -9.78
C ILE A 135 12.12 8.86 -9.21
N PHE A 136 12.61 7.93 -10.04
CA PHE A 136 13.49 6.86 -9.60
C PHE A 136 14.79 7.39 -9.00
N LYS A 137 15.36 8.45 -9.57
CA LYS A 137 16.54 9.14 -9.03
C LYS A 137 16.34 9.59 -7.57
N SER A 138 15.11 9.92 -7.19
CA SER A 138 14.76 10.32 -5.82
C SER A 138 14.34 9.15 -4.90
N GLY A 139 14.29 7.92 -5.43
CA GLY A 139 13.87 6.71 -4.70
C GLY A 139 12.36 6.47 -4.68
N GLY A 140 11.60 7.17 -5.52
CA GLY A 140 10.16 6.97 -5.70
C GLY A 140 9.83 5.82 -6.65
N GLY A 141 8.68 5.19 -6.46
CA GLY A 141 8.12 4.24 -7.43
C GLY A 141 7.03 4.86 -8.31
N VAL A 142 6.68 4.22 -9.43
CA VAL A 142 5.74 4.76 -10.42
C VAL A 142 4.67 3.74 -10.81
N GLY A 143 3.40 4.13 -10.76
CA GLY A 143 2.31 3.38 -11.38
C GLY A 143 1.87 3.99 -12.70
N ILE A 144 1.62 3.15 -13.71
CA ILE A 144 1.24 3.58 -15.05
C ILE A 144 0.17 2.61 -15.59
N ASN A 145 -0.92 3.18 -16.10
CA ASN A 145 -1.87 2.45 -16.93
C ASN A 145 -1.50 2.65 -18.40
N TYR A 146 -1.27 1.54 -19.10
CA TYR A 146 -0.83 1.48 -20.49
C TYR A 146 -1.98 1.33 -21.49
N SER A 147 -3.23 1.27 -21.02
CA SER A 147 -4.42 1.02 -21.86
C SER A 147 -4.75 2.15 -22.83
N ASP A 148 -4.13 3.32 -22.68
CA ASP A 148 -4.30 4.42 -23.62
C ASP A 148 -3.42 4.24 -24.87
N LEU A 149 -2.36 3.43 -24.80
CA LEU A 149 -1.51 3.12 -25.95
C LEU A 149 -2.22 2.20 -26.94
N ARG A 150 -2.10 2.48 -28.24
CA ARG A 150 -2.68 1.65 -29.30
C ARG A 150 -2.18 0.20 -29.29
N GLU A 151 -3.02 -0.70 -29.77
CA GLU A 151 -2.73 -2.14 -29.84
C GLU A 151 -1.57 -2.48 -30.80
N GLU A 152 -0.95 -3.63 -30.58
CA GLU A 152 0.05 -4.17 -31.50
C GLU A 152 -0.58 -4.39 -32.89
N GLY A 153 0.15 -4.01 -33.94
CA GLY A 153 -0.32 -4.12 -35.32
C GLY A 153 -1.13 -2.93 -35.83
N ASP A 154 -1.54 -1.98 -34.96
CA ASP A 154 -2.28 -0.80 -35.38
C ASP A 154 -1.43 0.15 -36.25
N ILE A 155 -2.07 0.81 -37.22
CA ILE A 155 -1.38 1.61 -38.24
C ILE A 155 -0.84 2.91 -37.64
N VAL A 156 0.43 3.18 -37.93
CA VAL A 156 1.10 4.44 -37.60
C VAL A 156 1.11 5.34 -38.83
N ALA A 157 0.19 6.31 -38.85
CA ALA A 157 -0.05 7.17 -40.01
C ALA A 157 1.18 7.96 -40.49
N SER A 158 2.09 8.34 -39.59
CA SER A 158 3.28 9.14 -39.92
C SER A 158 4.40 8.35 -40.59
N THR A 159 4.52 7.04 -40.33
CA THR A 159 5.64 6.20 -40.80
C THR A 159 5.20 5.07 -41.74
N SER A 160 3.89 4.89 -41.93
CA SER A 160 3.29 3.76 -42.68
C SER A 160 3.68 2.38 -42.13
N GLY A 161 4.18 2.31 -40.89
CA GLY A 161 4.45 1.07 -40.16
C GLY A 161 3.31 0.66 -39.23
N VAL A 162 3.57 -0.35 -38.41
CA VAL A 162 2.65 -0.85 -37.37
C VAL A 162 3.21 -0.61 -35.97
N ALA A 163 2.32 -0.44 -35.00
CA ALA A 163 2.68 -0.28 -33.60
C ALA A 163 3.14 -1.60 -32.97
N SER A 164 4.07 -1.53 -32.01
CA SER A 164 4.55 -2.70 -31.26
C SER A 164 3.70 -3.06 -30.03
N GLY A 165 2.65 -2.27 -29.76
CA GLY A 165 1.74 -2.42 -28.61
C GLY A 165 2.32 -1.98 -27.25
N PRO A 166 1.47 -1.80 -26.22
CA PRO A 166 1.84 -1.37 -24.88
C PRO A 166 2.93 -2.21 -24.21
N VAL A 167 2.86 -3.53 -24.32
CA VAL A 167 3.81 -4.45 -23.65
C VAL A 167 5.26 -4.18 -24.10
N SER A 168 5.46 -3.79 -25.36
CA SER A 168 6.76 -3.37 -25.87
C SER A 168 7.26 -2.09 -25.19
N PHE A 169 6.40 -1.06 -25.08
CA PHE A 169 6.75 0.21 -24.44
C PHE A 169 7.04 0.09 -22.95
N MET A 170 6.41 -0.87 -22.25
CA MET A 170 6.74 -1.16 -20.85
C MET A 170 8.23 -1.50 -20.65
N ASN A 171 8.90 -2.08 -21.66
CA ASN A 171 10.33 -2.37 -21.57
C ASN A 171 11.21 -1.12 -21.51
N ILE A 172 10.74 0.02 -22.02
CA ILE A 172 11.46 1.29 -21.90
C ILE A 172 11.54 1.68 -20.41
N ILE A 173 10.41 1.70 -19.72
CA ILE A 173 10.36 2.02 -18.28
C ILE A 173 11.10 0.95 -17.47
N ASN A 174 10.99 -0.32 -17.85
CA ASN A 174 11.73 -1.42 -17.21
C ASN A 174 13.24 -1.17 -17.29
N THR A 175 13.75 -0.83 -18.48
CA THR A 175 15.17 -0.53 -18.71
C THR A 175 15.61 0.73 -17.99
N VAL A 176 14.80 1.79 -17.99
CA VAL A 176 15.10 3.03 -17.25
C VAL A 176 15.19 2.75 -15.75
N THR A 177 14.28 1.96 -15.19
CA THR A 177 14.32 1.54 -13.79
C THR A 177 15.61 0.80 -13.48
N GLU A 178 16.04 -0.07 -14.40
CA GLU A 178 17.29 -0.79 -14.27
C GLU A 178 18.53 0.10 -14.35
N VAL A 179 18.56 1.09 -15.24
CA VAL A 179 19.72 1.97 -15.41
C VAL A 179 19.82 2.98 -14.26
N VAL A 180 18.69 3.47 -13.73
CA VAL A 180 18.64 4.52 -12.68
C VAL A 180 18.87 3.94 -11.27
N LYS A 181 19.44 2.74 -11.15
CA LYS A 181 19.84 2.08 -9.87
C LYS A 181 20.83 2.91 -8.99
N GLN A 182 21.29 4.10 -9.42
CA GLN A 182 22.39 4.89 -8.83
C GLN A 182 22.05 5.74 -7.58
N GLY A 183 20.85 5.62 -6.98
CA GLY A 183 20.48 6.36 -5.76
C GLY A 183 21.04 5.80 -4.45
N GLY A 184 21.68 4.61 -4.45
CA GLY A 184 22.34 4.00 -3.30
C GLY A 184 21.44 3.58 -2.11
N LYS A 185 20.15 3.97 -2.08
CA LYS A 185 19.25 3.71 -0.94
C LYS A 185 18.04 2.83 -1.26
N ARG A 186 17.46 2.87 -2.47
CA ARG A 186 16.28 2.07 -2.87
C ARG A 186 16.27 1.83 -4.39
N ARG A 187 15.78 0.67 -4.84
CA ARG A 187 15.47 0.40 -6.27
C ARG A 187 14.10 1.00 -6.63
N GLY A 188 13.94 1.48 -7.87
CA GLY A 188 12.63 1.88 -8.39
C GLY A 188 11.72 0.65 -8.53
N ALA A 189 10.42 0.85 -8.32
CA ALA A 189 9.39 -0.17 -8.49
C ALA A 189 8.28 0.39 -9.37
N ASN A 190 7.71 -0.46 -10.23
CA ASN A 190 6.67 -0.06 -11.17
C ASN A 190 5.38 -0.85 -10.96
N MET A 191 4.23 -0.20 -11.16
CA MET A 191 2.95 -0.87 -11.42
C MET A 191 2.58 -0.64 -12.89
N GLY A 192 2.31 -1.73 -13.59
CA GLY A 192 1.82 -1.74 -14.97
C GLY A 192 0.39 -2.23 -14.98
N ILE A 193 -0.51 -1.45 -15.58
CA ILE A 193 -1.93 -1.80 -15.67
C ILE A 193 -2.36 -1.82 -17.13
N ILE A 194 -3.08 -2.87 -17.51
CA ILE A 194 -3.88 -2.93 -18.74
C ILE A 194 -5.32 -3.26 -18.35
N GLU A 195 -6.28 -2.53 -18.90
CA GLU A 195 -7.70 -2.74 -18.68
C GLU A 195 -8.23 -3.91 -19.51
N SER A 196 -9.25 -4.60 -18.99
CA SER A 196 -9.80 -5.83 -19.56
C SER A 196 -10.22 -5.71 -21.03
N TRP A 197 -10.73 -4.54 -21.45
CA TRP A 197 -11.20 -4.28 -22.82
C TRP A 197 -10.08 -4.09 -23.85
N HIS A 198 -8.82 -4.00 -23.43
CA HIS A 198 -7.71 -3.68 -24.33
C HIS A 198 -7.36 -4.88 -25.25
N PRO A 199 -7.10 -4.70 -26.57
CA PRO A 199 -6.81 -5.81 -27.48
C PRO A 199 -5.59 -6.66 -27.10
N ASP A 200 -4.58 -6.04 -26.48
CA ASP A 200 -3.36 -6.73 -26.02
C ASP A 200 -3.46 -7.35 -24.61
N VAL A 201 -4.64 -7.42 -24.00
CA VAL A 201 -4.81 -7.89 -22.60
C VAL A 201 -4.30 -9.32 -22.39
N GLU A 202 -4.56 -10.26 -23.32
CA GLU A 202 -4.11 -11.65 -23.21
C GLU A 202 -2.58 -11.78 -23.26
N LYS A 203 -1.93 -10.95 -24.11
CA LYS A 203 -0.47 -10.85 -24.20
C LYS A 203 0.11 -10.29 -22.89
N PHE A 204 -0.52 -9.26 -22.34
CA PHE A 204 -0.11 -8.67 -21.07
C PHE A 204 -0.18 -9.67 -19.91
N ILE A 205 -1.29 -10.42 -19.79
CA ILE A 205 -1.52 -11.41 -18.73
C ILE A 205 -0.43 -12.49 -18.73
N THR A 206 -0.06 -12.99 -19.91
CA THR A 206 0.86 -14.12 -20.04
C THR A 206 2.34 -13.73 -20.02
N ASN A 207 2.66 -12.43 -20.15
CA ASN A 207 4.03 -11.98 -20.39
C ASN A 207 5.03 -12.34 -19.28
N LYS A 208 4.58 -12.35 -18.00
CA LYS A 208 5.43 -12.67 -16.84
C LYS A 208 5.45 -14.15 -16.45
N THR A 209 4.78 -15.01 -17.20
CA THR A 209 4.91 -16.47 -17.01
C THR A 209 6.32 -16.95 -17.38
N GLN A 210 7.04 -16.19 -18.21
CA GLN A 210 8.44 -16.43 -18.54
C GLN A 210 9.39 -15.71 -17.56
N PRO A 211 10.41 -16.39 -17.00
CA PRO A 211 11.43 -15.74 -16.19
C PRO A 211 12.14 -14.61 -16.95
N GLY A 212 12.53 -13.53 -16.26
CA GLY A 212 13.34 -12.45 -16.83
C GLY A 212 12.55 -11.35 -17.55
N VAL A 213 11.23 -11.48 -17.70
CA VAL A 213 10.39 -10.49 -18.39
C VAL A 213 9.76 -9.52 -17.40
N LEU A 214 9.96 -8.21 -17.62
CA LEU A 214 9.39 -7.12 -16.81
C LEU A 214 9.64 -7.30 -15.29
N GLU A 215 10.84 -7.71 -14.89
CA GLU A 215 11.16 -8.00 -13.48
C GLU A 215 11.02 -6.79 -12.53
N ASN A 216 11.06 -5.55 -13.05
CA ASN A 216 10.87 -4.33 -12.24
C ASN A 216 9.42 -3.84 -12.19
N PHE A 217 8.48 -4.61 -12.73
CA PHE A 217 7.05 -4.32 -12.69
C PHE A 217 6.31 -5.30 -11.81
N ASN A 218 5.30 -4.81 -11.11
CA ASN A 218 4.11 -5.57 -10.81
C ASN A 218 3.11 -5.32 -11.92
N VAL A 219 2.34 -6.33 -12.28
CA VAL A 219 1.33 -6.23 -13.33
C VAL A 219 -0.04 -6.58 -12.78
N SER A 220 -1.04 -5.75 -13.10
CA SER A 220 -2.42 -6.00 -12.73
C SER A 220 -3.37 -5.72 -13.88
N VAL A 221 -4.44 -6.51 -13.98
CA VAL A 221 -5.51 -6.25 -14.94
C VAL A 221 -6.56 -5.33 -14.29
N GLY A 222 -6.88 -4.25 -14.98
CA GLY A 222 -7.93 -3.31 -14.59
C GLY A 222 -9.30 -3.82 -15.03
N ILE A 223 -10.17 -4.10 -14.07
CA ILE A 223 -11.52 -4.63 -14.28
C ILE A 223 -12.55 -3.52 -14.12
N TRP A 224 -13.51 -3.49 -15.04
CA TRP A 224 -14.64 -2.57 -15.03
C TRP A 224 -15.96 -3.34 -14.95
N GLU A 225 -17.03 -2.59 -14.69
CA GLU A 225 -18.40 -3.10 -14.61
C GLU A 225 -18.83 -3.82 -15.90
N ASP A 226 -18.36 -3.40 -17.08
CA ASP A 226 -18.68 -4.05 -18.36
C ASP A 226 -18.14 -5.49 -18.43
N PHE A 227 -16.87 -5.69 -18.06
CA PHE A 227 -16.28 -7.02 -17.98
C PHE A 227 -16.98 -7.86 -16.91
N TRP A 228 -17.23 -7.27 -15.74
CA TRP A 228 -17.89 -7.99 -14.65
C TRP A 228 -19.28 -8.45 -15.07
N ASN A 229 -20.05 -7.60 -15.74
CA ASN A 229 -21.35 -7.95 -16.29
C ASN A 229 -21.26 -9.08 -17.33
N SER A 230 -20.32 -9.02 -18.28
CA SER A 230 -20.09 -10.14 -19.21
C SER A 230 -19.75 -11.44 -18.48
N LEU A 231 -18.96 -11.36 -17.41
CA LEU A 231 -18.51 -12.52 -16.65
C LEU A 231 -19.64 -13.20 -15.87
N VAL A 232 -20.48 -12.43 -15.16
CA VAL A 232 -21.38 -12.99 -14.13
C VAL A 232 -22.87 -12.84 -14.46
N ASN A 233 -23.23 -12.02 -15.45
CA ASN A 233 -24.62 -11.71 -15.81
C ASN A 233 -25.01 -12.17 -17.22
N THR A 234 -24.10 -12.77 -18.00
CA THR A 234 -24.39 -13.30 -19.34
C THR A 234 -24.16 -14.81 -19.42
N GLU A 235 -24.94 -15.51 -20.24
CA GLU A 235 -24.79 -16.96 -20.45
C GLU A 235 -23.69 -17.30 -21.45
N ASP A 236 -23.47 -16.46 -22.47
CA ASP A 236 -22.46 -16.69 -23.51
C ASP A 236 -21.06 -16.20 -23.09
N GLY A 237 -20.98 -15.33 -22.09
CA GLY A 237 -19.73 -14.73 -21.61
C GLY A 237 -19.07 -13.82 -22.64
N ASN A 238 -19.79 -13.35 -23.68
CA ASN A 238 -19.18 -12.59 -24.76
C ASN A 238 -18.68 -11.23 -24.26
N TYR A 239 -17.44 -10.89 -24.61
CA TYR A 239 -16.78 -9.66 -24.21
C TYR A 239 -15.98 -9.06 -25.36
N MET A 240 -16.24 -7.79 -25.67
CA MET A 240 -15.68 -7.11 -26.82
C MET A 240 -14.44 -6.29 -26.45
N LEU A 241 -13.30 -6.63 -27.04
CA LEU A 241 -12.08 -5.83 -26.99
C LEU A 241 -12.18 -4.65 -27.97
N ARG A 242 -11.71 -3.48 -27.54
CA ARG A 242 -11.94 -2.20 -28.22
C ARG A 242 -10.64 -1.45 -28.44
N SER A 243 -10.49 -0.83 -29.62
CA SER A 243 -9.32 -0.01 -29.89
C SER A 243 -9.31 1.20 -28.94
N PRO A 244 -8.17 1.51 -28.28
CA PRO A 244 -8.05 2.68 -27.42
C PRO A 244 -8.36 4.00 -28.13
N ARG A 245 -8.04 4.07 -29.43
CA ARG A 245 -8.07 5.28 -30.27
C ARG A 245 -9.48 5.79 -30.56
N ASP A 246 -10.38 4.90 -30.97
CA ASP A 246 -11.72 5.26 -31.46
C ASP A 246 -12.85 4.39 -30.87
N LYS A 247 -12.50 3.48 -29.94
CA LYS A 247 -13.41 2.56 -29.26
C LYS A 247 -14.11 1.55 -30.19
N ARG A 248 -13.65 1.41 -31.44
CA ARG A 248 -14.22 0.44 -32.38
C ARG A 248 -14.00 -1.00 -31.87
N PRO A 249 -14.95 -1.91 -32.13
CA PRO A 249 -14.75 -3.35 -31.91
C PRO A 249 -13.52 -3.88 -32.65
N VAL A 250 -12.64 -4.62 -31.97
CA VAL A 250 -11.44 -5.24 -32.57
C VAL A 250 -11.55 -6.76 -32.56
N LYS A 251 -11.84 -7.35 -31.39
CA LYS A 251 -11.88 -8.79 -31.19
C LYS A 251 -12.90 -9.12 -30.11
N GLU A 252 -13.75 -10.12 -30.34
CA GLU A 252 -14.62 -10.68 -29.31
C GLU A 252 -13.92 -11.88 -28.66
N ILE A 253 -13.99 -11.94 -27.33
CA ILE A 253 -13.46 -13.03 -26.50
C ILE A 253 -14.51 -13.49 -25.50
N ASN A 254 -14.25 -14.60 -24.82
CA ASN A 254 -15.09 -15.07 -23.72
C ASN A 254 -14.53 -14.63 -22.36
N ALA A 255 -15.36 -14.01 -21.53
CA ALA A 255 -15.01 -13.48 -20.22
C ALA A 255 -14.60 -14.58 -19.22
N HIS A 256 -15.24 -15.76 -19.29
CA HIS A 256 -14.85 -16.91 -18.45
C HIS A 256 -13.42 -17.38 -18.81
N GLN A 257 -13.11 -17.48 -20.11
CA GLN A 257 -11.75 -17.81 -20.55
C GLN A 257 -10.71 -16.76 -20.14
N LEU A 258 -11.07 -15.47 -20.19
CA LEU A 258 -10.15 -14.42 -19.77
C LEU A 258 -9.86 -14.50 -18.26
N ILE A 259 -10.88 -14.67 -17.41
CA ILE A 259 -10.64 -14.80 -15.97
C ILE A 259 -9.88 -16.09 -15.62
N ASP A 260 -10.13 -17.19 -16.32
CA ASP A 260 -9.37 -18.44 -16.19
C ASP A 260 -7.90 -18.22 -16.56
N LEU A 261 -7.61 -17.46 -17.63
CA LEU A 261 -6.25 -17.14 -18.05
C LEU A 261 -5.52 -16.28 -17.02
N ILE A 262 -6.21 -15.28 -16.45
CA ILE A 262 -5.69 -14.43 -15.36
C ILE A 262 -5.34 -15.29 -14.15
N ALA A 263 -6.28 -16.13 -13.69
CA ALA A 263 -6.09 -16.99 -12.52
C ALA A 263 -4.96 -18.01 -12.74
N LEU A 264 -4.90 -18.65 -13.91
CA LEU A 264 -3.83 -19.59 -14.25
C LEU A 264 -2.46 -18.90 -14.31
N SER A 265 -2.38 -17.70 -14.85
CA SER A 265 -1.12 -16.95 -14.92
C SER A 265 -0.65 -16.54 -13.53
N ALA A 266 -1.57 -16.07 -12.67
CA ALA A 266 -1.27 -15.76 -11.28
C ALA A 266 -0.86 -16.99 -10.48
N TRP A 267 -1.53 -18.12 -10.68
CA TRP A 267 -1.14 -19.40 -10.07
C TRP A 267 0.27 -19.86 -10.49
N LYS A 268 0.68 -19.55 -11.74
CA LYS A 268 2.02 -19.89 -12.29
C LYS A 268 3.13 -18.91 -11.93
N SER A 269 2.82 -17.63 -11.70
CA SER A 269 3.83 -16.55 -11.63
C SER A 269 3.64 -15.54 -10.48
N ALA A 270 2.60 -15.70 -9.66
CA ALA A 270 2.06 -14.74 -8.69
C ALA A 270 1.48 -13.45 -9.30
N GLU A 271 1.35 -13.39 -10.64
CA GLU A 271 0.89 -12.23 -11.39
C GLU A 271 0.07 -12.66 -12.62
N PRO A 272 -0.87 -11.83 -13.13
CA PRO A 272 -1.20 -10.49 -12.66
C PRO A 272 -2.15 -10.49 -11.45
N GLY A 273 -2.13 -9.40 -10.68
CA GLY A 273 -3.21 -9.08 -9.75
C GLY A 273 -4.44 -8.51 -10.46
N LEU A 274 -5.50 -8.20 -9.70
CA LEU A 274 -6.68 -7.49 -10.20
C LEU A 274 -6.88 -6.15 -9.51
N ILE A 275 -7.30 -5.15 -10.27
CA ILE A 275 -7.71 -3.83 -9.78
C ILE A 275 -9.15 -3.60 -10.23
N PHE A 276 -10.07 -3.41 -9.29
CA PHE A 276 -11.50 -3.26 -9.56
C PHE A 276 -11.85 -1.78 -9.69
N PHE A 277 -11.80 -1.23 -10.91
CA PHE A 277 -12.02 0.20 -11.15
C PHE A 277 -13.45 0.64 -10.93
N ASP A 278 -14.42 -0.26 -11.10
CA ASP A 278 -15.80 -0.07 -10.68
C ASP A 278 -15.89 0.17 -9.17
N GLN A 279 -15.28 -0.69 -8.35
CA GLN A 279 -15.26 -0.55 -6.89
C GLN A 279 -14.47 0.68 -6.42
N ILE A 280 -13.32 0.97 -7.06
CA ILE A 280 -12.53 2.18 -6.77
C ILE A 280 -13.34 3.45 -7.04
N ASN A 281 -14.13 3.47 -8.13
CA ASN A 281 -14.86 4.67 -8.55
C ASN A 281 -16.28 4.80 -7.98
N LYS A 282 -16.85 3.72 -7.39
CA LYS A 282 -18.20 3.70 -6.80
C LYS A 282 -18.49 4.86 -5.84
N TYR A 283 -17.52 5.20 -4.99
CA TYR A 283 -17.59 6.31 -4.03
C TYR A 283 -16.51 7.37 -4.27
N ASN A 284 -16.04 7.52 -5.51
CA ASN A 284 -14.98 8.49 -5.83
C ASN A 284 -15.53 9.92 -5.90
N VAL A 285 -15.53 10.59 -4.74
CA VAL A 285 -15.95 11.99 -4.59
C VAL A 285 -15.12 13.00 -5.42
N PHE A 286 -13.95 12.59 -5.92
CA PHE A 286 -13.02 13.47 -6.64
C PHE A 286 -13.17 13.40 -8.17
N ALA A 287 -13.88 12.40 -8.70
CA ALA A 287 -14.09 12.21 -10.13
C ALA A 287 -14.65 13.46 -10.82
N LYS A 288 -15.62 14.13 -10.18
CA LYS A 288 -16.22 15.38 -10.66
C LYS A 288 -15.20 16.51 -10.84
N ALA A 289 -14.26 16.65 -9.90
CA ALA A 289 -13.24 17.70 -9.96
C ALA A 289 -12.16 17.41 -11.01
N ARG A 290 -11.82 16.13 -11.22
CA ARG A 290 -10.84 15.69 -12.22
C ARG A 290 -11.45 15.44 -13.61
N GLN A 291 -12.77 15.42 -13.73
CA GLN A 291 -13.51 15.10 -14.97
C GLN A 291 -13.12 13.74 -15.57
N ALA A 292 -12.67 12.81 -14.72
CA ALA A 292 -12.22 11.49 -15.11
C ALA A 292 -12.33 10.53 -13.92
N PRO A 293 -12.53 9.23 -14.18
CA PRO A 293 -12.40 8.22 -13.13
C PRO A 293 -10.92 7.95 -12.82
N LEU A 294 -10.68 7.32 -11.67
CA LEU A 294 -9.39 6.74 -11.34
C LEU A 294 -9.14 5.51 -12.21
N ARG A 295 -7.99 5.48 -12.88
CA ARG A 295 -7.58 4.40 -13.80
C ARG A 295 -6.20 3.83 -13.49
N ALA A 296 -5.61 4.19 -12.36
CA ALA A 296 -4.27 3.71 -12.00
C ALA A 296 -4.08 3.70 -10.48
N THR A 297 -3.11 2.91 -10.06
CA THR A 297 -2.65 2.82 -8.67
C THR A 297 -1.15 3.01 -8.62
N ASN A 298 -0.62 3.34 -7.44
CA ASN A 298 0.81 3.29 -7.17
C ASN A 298 1.35 1.84 -7.20
N PRO A 299 2.68 1.62 -7.12
CA PRO A 299 3.32 0.31 -7.23
C PRO A 299 2.74 -0.83 -6.39
N CYS A 300 2.23 -0.56 -5.18
CA CYS A 300 1.70 -1.60 -4.28
C CYS A 300 0.17 -1.70 -4.28
N GLY A 301 -0.53 -0.96 -5.15
CA GLY A 301 -1.98 -1.06 -5.32
C GLY A 301 -2.82 -0.39 -4.22
N GLU A 302 -2.23 0.15 -3.15
CA GLU A 302 -2.95 0.69 -2.00
C GLU A 302 -3.48 2.12 -2.19
N GLN A 303 -2.92 2.88 -3.13
CA GLN A 303 -3.39 4.22 -3.49
C GLN A 303 -3.77 4.28 -4.96
N SER A 304 -5.07 4.41 -5.21
CA SER A 304 -5.60 4.83 -6.50
C SER A 304 -5.36 6.33 -6.67
N LEU A 305 -4.62 6.69 -7.71
CA LEU A 305 -4.13 8.05 -7.94
C LEU A 305 -4.45 8.51 -9.36
N TYR A 306 -4.76 9.80 -9.50
CA TYR A 306 -4.78 10.42 -10.82
C TYR A 306 -3.34 10.64 -11.33
N PRO A 307 -3.14 10.80 -12.66
CA PRO A 307 -1.84 11.16 -13.21
C PRO A 307 -1.21 12.34 -12.46
N TYR A 308 0.07 12.18 -12.16
CA TYR A 308 0.94 13.06 -11.39
C TYR A 308 0.59 13.23 -9.90
N GLU A 309 -0.39 12.52 -9.34
CA GLU A 309 -0.58 12.55 -7.88
C GLU A 309 0.50 11.75 -7.14
N SER A 310 0.77 12.14 -5.88
CA SER A 310 1.77 11.52 -5.02
C SER A 310 1.17 10.78 -3.84
N CYS A 311 1.92 9.76 -3.39
CA CYS A 311 1.58 8.90 -2.28
C CYS A 311 2.32 9.35 -1.01
N ASN A 312 1.64 10.08 -0.12
CA ASN A 312 2.17 10.53 1.18
C ASN A 312 1.68 9.59 2.28
N LEU A 313 2.58 8.79 2.85
CA LEU A 313 2.23 7.63 3.68
C LEU A 313 2.86 7.69 5.07
N GLY A 314 2.17 7.09 6.03
CA GLY A 314 2.72 6.73 7.34
C GLY A 314 1.82 5.75 8.06
N SER A 315 2.39 5.00 8.99
CA SER A 315 1.71 3.89 9.65
C SER A 315 1.81 3.98 11.17
N ILE A 316 0.66 3.80 11.83
CA ILE A 316 0.55 3.72 13.29
C ILE A 316 0.85 2.29 13.74
N ASN A 317 1.72 2.12 14.72
CA ASN A 317 2.01 0.83 15.34
C ASN A 317 0.93 0.49 16.37
N LEU A 318 0.03 -0.43 16.03
CA LEU A 318 -1.08 -0.79 16.92
C LEU A 318 -0.62 -1.55 18.18
N VAL A 319 0.52 -2.23 18.14
CA VAL A 319 1.06 -3.05 19.24
C VAL A 319 1.44 -2.20 20.46
N ASN A 320 1.82 -0.94 20.22
CA ASN A 320 2.19 0.03 21.25
C ASN A 320 0.97 0.69 21.90
N LEU A 321 -0.22 0.55 21.30
CA LEU A 321 -1.45 1.20 21.74
C LEU A 321 -2.31 0.26 22.58
N VAL A 322 -1.68 -0.40 23.56
CA VAL A 322 -2.38 -1.26 24.52
C VAL A 322 -2.00 -0.89 25.97
N LYS A 323 -2.93 -1.12 26.89
CA LYS A 323 -2.72 -0.98 28.34
C LYS A 323 -2.77 -2.35 28.99
N ARG A 324 -1.93 -2.55 30.00
CA ARG A 324 -2.00 -3.72 30.87
C ARG A 324 -3.04 -3.50 31.96
N LYS A 325 -3.99 -4.42 32.08
CA LYS A 325 -5.00 -4.45 33.14
C LYS A 325 -4.41 -4.93 34.46
N ALA A 326 -5.17 -4.75 35.54
CA ALA A 326 -4.78 -5.19 36.88
C ALA A 326 -4.66 -6.72 37.01
N ASP A 327 -5.40 -7.47 36.19
CA ASP A 327 -5.36 -8.94 36.10
C ASP A 327 -4.16 -9.47 35.29
N GLY A 328 -3.39 -8.57 34.66
CA GLY A 328 -2.22 -8.90 33.86
C GLY A 328 -2.48 -9.01 32.36
N GLU A 329 -3.74 -9.03 31.91
CA GLU A 329 -4.14 -9.05 30.50
C GLU A 329 -4.00 -7.68 29.83
N TYR A 330 -4.15 -7.62 28.50
CA TYR A 330 -4.08 -6.37 27.74
C TYR A 330 -5.46 -5.92 27.24
N GLU A 331 -5.64 -4.60 27.11
CA GLU A 331 -6.72 -3.98 26.36
C GLU A 331 -6.20 -2.91 25.40
N PHE A 332 -6.95 -2.65 24.34
CA PHE A 332 -6.61 -1.61 23.39
C PHE A 332 -6.88 -0.20 23.94
N ASP A 333 -5.91 0.71 23.76
CA ASP A 333 -5.99 2.09 24.21
C ASP A 333 -6.62 3.00 23.15
N TRP A 334 -7.95 3.02 23.12
CA TRP A 334 -8.72 3.83 22.17
C TRP A 334 -8.42 5.33 22.24
N GLN A 335 -8.16 5.87 23.44
CA GLN A 335 -7.86 7.29 23.61
C GLN A 335 -6.51 7.64 22.98
N ARG A 336 -5.45 6.86 23.28
CA ARG A 336 -4.13 7.09 22.69
C ARG A 336 -4.15 6.86 21.18
N TYR A 337 -4.98 5.93 20.69
CA TYR A 337 -5.17 5.75 19.25
C TYR A 337 -5.78 6.98 18.60
N GLU A 338 -6.88 7.53 19.13
CA GLU A 338 -7.47 8.78 18.64
C GLU A 338 -6.44 9.92 18.62
N GLU A 339 -5.73 10.13 19.73
CA GLU A 339 -4.71 11.17 19.84
C GLU A 339 -3.61 10.98 18.77
N THR A 340 -3.14 9.74 18.59
CA THR A 340 -2.13 9.41 17.59
C THR A 340 -2.63 9.71 16.18
N ILE A 341 -3.84 9.27 15.82
CA ILE A 341 -4.46 9.52 14.51
C ILE A 341 -4.46 11.02 14.18
N ARG A 342 -4.95 11.86 15.10
CA ARG A 342 -5.03 13.32 14.86
C ARG A 342 -3.64 13.92 14.63
N LYS A 343 -2.65 13.52 15.43
CA LYS A 343 -1.27 13.99 15.29
C LYS A 343 -0.67 13.59 13.95
N THR A 344 -0.86 12.34 13.55
CA THR A 344 -0.28 11.78 12.33
C THR A 344 -0.99 12.26 11.07
N THR A 345 -2.30 12.49 11.09
CA THR A 345 -3.02 13.15 9.98
C THR A 345 -2.45 14.54 9.72
N ARG A 346 -2.23 15.33 10.77
CA ARG A 346 -1.56 16.63 10.66
C ARG A 346 -0.13 16.52 10.17
N PHE A 347 0.62 15.51 10.62
CA PHE A 347 1.97 15.24 10.16
C PHE A 347 2.00 15.02 8.65
N LEU A 348 1.15 14.13 8.13
CA LEU A 348 1.05 13.84 6.69
C LEU A 348 0.57 15.04 5.87
N ASP A 349 -0.35 15.87 6.39
CA ASP A 349 -0.74 17.13 5.73
C ASP A 349 0.44 18.10 5.60
N ASN A 350 1.34 18.15 6.60
CA ASN A 350 2.54 18.98 6.54
C ASN A 350 3.54 18.47 5.49
N ILE A 351 3.63 17.15 5.28
CA ILE A 351 4.55 16.56 4.28
C ILE A 351 4.28 17.17 2.91
N ILE A 352 3.02 17.29 2.49
CA ILE A 352 2.64 17.85 1.18
C ILE A 352 3.26 19.23 0.95
N ASP A 353 3.33 20.06 2.00
CA ASP A 353 3.82 21.42 1.90
C ASP A 353 5.35 21.52 1.97
N VAL A 354 6.00 20.59 2.68
CA VAL A 354 7.46 20.55 2.90
C VAL A 354 8.20 19.82 1.78
N ASN A 355 7.52 18.93 1.07
CA ASN A 355 8.07 18.05 0.06
C ASN A 355 8.67 18.81 -1.14
N ASN A 356 9.79 18.31 -1.63
CA ASN A 356 10.44 18.76 -2.85
C ASN A 356 10.17 17.74 -3.97
N TYR A 357 9.13 18.00 -4.76
CA TYR A 357 8.71 17.10 -5.82
C TYR A 357 9.68 17.10 -7.01
N PRO A 358 9.97 15.92 -7.60
CA PRO A 358 10.94 15.81 -8.70
C PRO A 358 10.44 16.39 -10.03
N VAL A 359 9.11 16.50 -10.20
CA VAL A 359 8.42 16.94 -11.41
C VAL A 359 7.38 17.99 -11.02
N ALA A 360 7.26 19.07 -11.79
CA ALA A 360 6.43 20.24 -11.43
C ALA A 360 4.93 19.90 -11.42
N GLU A 361 4.49 19.08 -12.37
CA GLU A 361 3.11 18.60 -12.47
C GLU A 361 2.70 17.81 -11.22
N ILE A 362 3.65 17.10 -10.62
CA ILE A 362 3.41 16.36 -9.37
C ILE A 362 3.20 17.31 -8.20
N ASP A 363 3.98 18.39 -8.12
CA ASP A 363 3.80 19.41 -7.08
C ASP A 363 2.40 20.02 -7.15
N VAL A 364 1.96 20.39 -8.34
CA VAL A 364 0.63 20.96 -8.58
C VAL A 364 -0.46 19.95 -8.22
N ALA A 365 -0.44 18.76 -8.82
CA ALA A 365 -1.49 17.76 -8.63
C ALA A 365 -1.61 17.32 -7.17
N SER A 366 -0.47 17.14 -6.48
CA SER A 366 -0.46 16.75 -5.07
C SER A 366 -1.00 17.84 -4.14
N LYS A 367 -0.71 19.11 -4.41
CA LYS A 367 -1.23 20.24 -3.62
C LYS A 367 -2.70 20.55 -3.92
N GLU A 368 -3.18 20.22 -5.11
CA GLU A 368 -4.59 20.40 -5.51
C GLU A 368 -5.53 19.45 -4.76
N SER A 369 -5.15 18.18 -4.60
CA SER A 369 -5.97 17.17 -3.93
C SER A 369 -5.60 16.98 -2.45
N ARG A 370 -4.35 17.29 -2.09
CA ARG A 370 -3.78 17.10 -0.75
C ARG A 370 -4.02 15.69 -0.20
N ARG A 371 -3.96 14.68 -1.06
CA ARG A 371 -4.17 13.28 -0.67
C ARG A 371 -3.09 12.83 0.30
N ILE A 372 -3.51 12.11 1.34
CA ILE A 372 -2.64 11.41 2.28
C ILE A 372 -3.12 9.97 2.43
N GLY A 373 -2.25 9.10 2.93
CA GLY A 373 -2.57 7.72 3.29
C GLY A 373 -2.02 7.42 4.67
N LEU A 374 -2.84 7.68 5.69
CA LEU A 374 -2.59 7.20 7.04
C LEU A 374 -3.05 5.74 7.15
N GLY A 375 -2.14 4.87 7.55
CA GLY A 375 -2.38 3.45 7.74
C GLY A 375 -1.94 2.95 9.11
N VAL A 376 -1.84 1.63 9.22
CA VAL A 376 -1.41 0.92 10.43
C VAL A 376 -0.32 -0.09 10.10
N MET A 377 0.34 -0.59 11.13
CA MET A 377 1.14 -1.82 11.12
C MET A 377 0.93 -2.58 12.44
N GLY A 378 1.34 -3.84 12.47
CA GLY A 378 1.26 -4.67 13.67
C GLY A 378 -0.15 -5.17 14.00
N VAL A 379 -1.03 -5.34 13.01
CA VAL A 379 -2.40 -5.85 13.26
C VAL A 379 -2.35 -7.26 13.85
N ALA A 380 -1.56 -8.17 13.27
CA ALA A 380 -1.48 -9.55 13.77
C ALA A 380 -0.88 -9.59 15.19
N ASP A 381 0.18 -8.82 15.42
CA ASP A 381 0.79 -8.72 16.74
C ASP A 381 -0.12 -8.07 17.79
N LEU A 382 -0.96 -7.10 17.40
CA LEU A 382 -1.98 -6.57 18.30
C LEU A 382 -2.94 -7.70 18.71
N LEU A 383 -3.43 -8.47 17.74
CA LEU A 383 -4.36 -9.57 18.00
C LEU A 383 -3.73 -10.66 18.87
N TYR A 384 -2.47 -11.00 18.63
CA TYR A 384 -1.69 -11.89 19.50
C TYR A 384 -1.62 -11.37 20.94
N LYS A 385 -1.32 -10.07 21.12
CA LYS A 385 -1.19 -9.43 22.43
C LYS A 385 -2.52 -9.37 23.19
N LEU A 386 -3.63 -9.26 22.47
CA LEU A 386 -4.98 -9.30 23.01
C LEU A 386 -5.55 -10.72 23.13
N LYS A 387 -4.80 -11.75 22.67
CA LYS A 387 -5.23 -13.16 22.63
C LYS A 387 -6.50 -13.39 21.80
N ILE A 388 -6.65 -12.64 20.70
CA ILE A 388 -7.76 -12.74 19.76
C ILE A 388 -7.26 -13.42 18.48
N PRO A 389 -7.88 -14.52 18.01
CA PRO A 389 -7.52 -15.13 16.73
C PRO A 389 -7.78 -14.20 15.53
N TYR A 390 -6.84 -14.15 14.58
CA TYR A 390 -6.93 -13.25 13.41
C TYR A 390 -8.18 -13.51 12.55
N ASN A 391 -8.48 -14.78 12.29
CA ASN A 391 -9.59 -15.27 11.46
C ASN A 391 -10.81 -15.70 12.30
N SER A 392 -11.21 -14.87 13.26
CA SER A 392 -12.39 -15.09 14.11
C SER A 392 -13.39 -13.93 14.02
N PRO A 393 -14.68 -14.14 14.34
CA PRO A 393 -15.66 -13.05 14.42
C PRO A 393 -15.20 -11.88 15.31
N GLU A 394 -14.63 -12.17 16.49
CA GLU A 394 -14.10 -11.15 17.39
C GLU A 394 -12.92 -10.39 16.76
N GLY A 395 -12.02 -11.10 16.08
CA GLY A 395 -10.90 -10.51 15.34
C GLY A 395 -11.37 -9.59 14.20
N TYR A 396 -12.41 -9.99 13.46
CA TYR A 396 -13.02 -9.17 12.41
C TYR A 396 -13.73 -7.94 12.98
N ASP A 397 -14.47 -8.07 14.08
CA ASP A 397 -15.16 -6.95 14.74
C ASP A 397 -14.17 -5.90 15.25
N LEU A 398 -13.08 -6.33 15.89
CA LEU A 398 -12.03 -5.41 16.36
C LEU A 398 -11.36 -4.70 15.17
N GLN A 399 -11.03 -5.43 14.11
CA GLN A 399 -10.44 -4.85 12.88
C GLN A 399 -11.38 -3.85 12.20
N SER A 400 -12.68 -4.13 12.16
CA SER A 400 -13.70 -3.19 11.65
C SER A 400 -13.70 -1.90 12.48
N LYS A 401 -13.71 -2.02 13.81
CA LYS A 401 -13.71 -0.86 14.71
C LYS A 401 -12.43 -0.04 14.63
N LEU A 402 -11.27 -0.69 14.50
CA LEU A 402 -9.96 -0.03 14.34
C LEU A 402 -9.89 0.77 13.03
N SER A 403 -10.41 0.21 11.93
CA SER A 403 -10.41 0.85 10.62
C SER A 403 -11.44 1.98 10.52
N GLU A 404 -12.62 1.82 11.12
CA GLU A 404 -13.62 2.88 11.25
C GLU A 404 -13.06 4.07 12.04
N ALA A 405 -12.45 3.82 13.21
CA ALA A 405 -11.85 4.85 14.05
C ALA A 405 -10.73 5.62 13.33
N LEU A 406 -9.86 4.88 12.61
CA LEU A 406 -8.77 5.46 11.81
C LEU A 406 -9.31 6.52 10.84
N THR A 407 -10.32 6.15 10.06
CA THR A 407 -10.88 7.02 9.04
C THR A 407 -11.70 8.16 9.65
N TYR A 408 -12.56 7.87 10.64
CA TYR A 408 -13.41 8.87 11.27
C TYR A 408 -12.57 10.01 11.88
N TYR A 409 -11.62 9.69 12.75
CA TYR A 409 -10.79 10.70 13.42
C TYR A 409 -9.82 11.38 12.46
N SER A 410 -9.33 10.69 11.44
CA SER A 410 -8.47 11.30 10.42
C SER A 410 -9.24 12.30 9.55
N MET A 411 -10.47 11.97 9.14
CA MET A 411 -11.35 12.92 8.43
C MET A 411 -11.75 14.09 9.33
N GLU A 412 -12.05 13.85 10.61
CA GLU A 412 -12.38 14.92 11.55
C GLU A 412 -11.20 15.88 11.79
N GLU A 413 -9.98 15.36 11.97
CA GLU A 413 -8.78 16.20 12.04
C GLU A 413 -8.57 16.96 10.72
N SER A 414 -8.84 16.33 9.57
CA SER A 414 -8.78 17.02 8.28
C SER A 414 -9.76 18.19 8.20
N VAL A 415 -10.96 18.09 8.79
CA VAL A 415 -11.88 19.23 8.94
C VAL A 415 -11.32 20.30 9.89
N ALA A 416 -10.68 19.91 10.99
CA ALA A 416 -10.02 20.86 11.90
C ALA A 416 -8.87 21.62 11.20
N LEU A 417 -8.11 20.94 10.34
CA LEU A 417 -7.11 21.56 9.48
C LEU A 417 -7.75 22.48 8.43
N ALA A 418 -8.89 22.10 7.85
CA ALA A 418 -9.60 22.96 6.90
C ALA A 418 -10.08 24.27 7.54
N LYS A 419 -10.55 24.22 8.79
CA LYS A 419 -10.90 25.42 9.57
C LYS A 419 -9.71 26.36 9.74
N SER A 420 -8.56 25.82 10.15
CA SER A 420 -7.37 26.61 10.50
C SER A 420 -6.51 27.03 9.31
N ARG A 421 -6.46 26.22 8.24
CA ARG A 421 -5.54 26.38 7.10
C ARG A 421 -6.25 26.53 5.74
N GLY A 422 -7.57 26.34 5.69
CA GLY A 422 -8.35 26.25 4.45
C GLY A 422 -8.52 24.82 3.96
N GLU A 423 -9.62 24.56 3.25
CA GLU A 423 -9.88 23.30 2.55
C GLU A 423 -8.84 23.05 1.45
N PHE A 424 -8.79 21.82 0.91
CA PHE A 424 -7.95 21.58 -0.27
C PHE A 424 -8.46 22.38 -1.48
N PRO A 425 -7.58 22.82 -2.40
CA PRO A 425 -7.93 23.74 -3.48
C PRO A 425 -9.14 23.34 -4.35
N LEU A 426 -9.33 22.05 -4.58
CA LEU A 426 -10.42 21.53 -5.43
C LEU A 426 -11.67 21.09 -4.65
N CYS A 427 -11.74 21.30 -3.34
CA CYS A 427 -12.82 20.81 -2.47
C CYS A 427 -14.21 21.21 -2.95
N SER A 428 -14.42 22.49 -3.27
CA SER A 428 -15.69 23.00 -3.80
C SER A 428 -16.15 22.38 -5.13
N LYS A 429 -15.26 21.70 -5.87
CA LYS A 429 -15.57 21.02 -7.14
C LYS A 429 -15.80 19.52 -6.98
N THR A 430 -15.68 19.00 -5.77
CA THR A 430 -15.92 17.58 -5.43
C THR A 430 -17.38 17.34 -5.06
N GLU A 431 -17.68 16.12 -4.63
CA GLU A 431 -18.98 15.76 -4.07
C GLU A 431 -19.09 15.99 -2.55
N TYR A 432 -18.01 16.43 -1.87
CA TYR A 432 -18.07 16.79 -0.43
C TYR A 432 -19.11 17.87 -0.10
N PRO A 433 -19.28 18.97 -0.89
CA PRO A 433 -20.33 19.95 -0.66
C PRO A 433 -21.76 19.37 -0.74
N GLU A 434 -21.93 18.24 -1.44
CA GLU A 434 -23.20 17.52 -1.58
C GLU A 434 -23.44 16.54 -0.44
N GLY A 435 -22.48 16.39 0.49
CA GLY A 435 -22.55 15.48 1.63
C GLY A 435 -22.11 14.05 1.32
N LYS A 436 -21.45 13.81 0.18
CA LYS A 436 -20.87 12.49 -0.13
C LYS A 436 -19.45 12.36 0.44
N ILE A 437 -19.08 11.15 0.84
CA ILE A 437 -17.76 10.80 1.38
C ILE A 437 -17.25 9.51 0.70
N PRO A 438 -15.92 9.28 0.60
CA PRO A 438 -15.38 8.13 -0.12
C PRO A 438 -15.30 6.84 0.72
N ILE A 439 -16.28 6.59 1.60
CA ILE A 439 -16.24 5.51 2.60
C ILE A 439 -17.40 4.54 2.37
N ALA A 440 -17.12 3.33 1.87
CA ALA A 440 -18.14 2.34 1.50
C ALA A 440 -19.00 1.91 2.70
N GLY A 441 -18.37 1.68 3.86
CA GLY A 441 -19.02 1.25 5.10
C GLY A 441 -20.10 2.20 5.59
N TYR A 442 -19.98 3.51 5.32
CA TYR A 442 -21.02 4.48 5.62
C TYR A 442 -22.31 4.23 4.83
N TYR A 443 -22.20 3.79 3.57
CA TYR A 443 -23.34 3.56 2.68
C TYR A 443 -23.87 2.12 2.73
N GLU A 444 -22.98 1.16 2.88
CA GLU A 444 -23.28 -0.27 2.67
C GLU A 444 -23.56 -1.02 3.97
N LYS A 445 -23.06 -0.52 5.11
CA LYS A 445 -23.33 -1.13 6.42
C LYS A 445 -24.53 -0.46 7.10
N PRO A 446 -25.36 -1.20 7.86
CA PRO A 446 -26.46 -0.62 8.63
C PRO A 446 -25.96 0.45 9.60
N LYS A 447 -26.71 1.54 9.77
CA LYS A 447 -26.31 2.66 10.63
C LYS A 447 -26.10 2.25 12.09
N GLU A 448 -26.83 1.24 12.54
CA GLU A 448 -26.74 0.67 13.89
C GLU A 448 -25.40 -0.03 14.15
N SER A 449 -24.67 -0.38 13.08
CA SER A 449 -23.33 -1.00 13.17
C SER A 449 -22.19 0.02 13.17
N HIS A 450 -22.47 1.31 12.96
CA HIS A 450 -21.46 2.36 12.96
C HIS A 450 -21.07 2.67 14.41
N SER A 451 -19.78 2.74 14.70
CA SER A 451 -19.27 3.11 16.04
C SER A 451 -19.27 4.62 16.27
N TYR A 452 -19.39 5.43 15.21
CA TYR A 452 -19.23 6.88 15.24
C TYR A 452 -20.34 7.63 14.48
N GLU A 453 -20.57 8.88 14.87
CA GLU A 453 -21.59 9.76 14.31
C GLU A 453 -21.13 10.38 12.97
N TRP A 454 -21.22 9.61 11.88
CA TRP A 454 -20.82 10.03 10.54
C TRP A 454 -21.63 11.20 9.99
N ASP A 455 -22.95 11.21 10.20
CA ASP A 455 -23.82 12.29 9.71
C ASP A 455 -23.43 13.65 10.29
N ALA A 456 -23.03 13.69 11.58
CA ALA A 456 -22.52 14.90 12.21
C ALA A 456 -21.17 15.37 11.62
N LEU A 457 -20.29 14.43 11.24
CA LEU A 457 -19.03 14.74 10.57
C LEU A 457 -19.28 15.28 9.15
N ILE A 458 -20.21 14.69 8.41
CA ILE A 458 -20.59 15.14 7.06
C ILE A 458 -21.11 16.59 7.09
N GLU A 459 -21.94 16.96 8.07
CA GLU A 459 -22.39 18.34 8.23
C GLU A 459 -21.24 19.30 8.58
N LYS A 460 -20.25 18.85 9.38
CA LYS A 460 -19.03 19.63 9.62
C LYS A 460 -18.23 19.83 8.32
N ILE A 461 -18.12 18.79 7.48
CA ILE A 461 -17.44 18.86 6.17
C ILE A 461 -18.15 19.86 5.26
N LYS A 462 -19.48 19.77 5.11
CA LYS A 462 -20.26 20.71 4.29
C LYS A 462 -20.09 22.17 4.76
N LYS A 463 -20.02 22.38 6.08
CA LYS A 463 -19.89 23.72 6.66
C LYS A 463 -18.49 24.32 6.56
N HIS A 464 -17.45 23.49 6.71
CA HIS A 464 -16.08 23.98 6.90
C HIS A 464 -15.09 23.57 5.81
N GLY A 465 -15.51 22.69 4.91
CA GLY A 465 -14.65 21.96 3.98
C GLY A 465 -13.81 20.90 4.69
N ILE A 466 -13.02 20.18 3.90
CA ILE A 466 -12.04 19.19 4.37
C ILE A 466 -10.66 19.51 3.77
N ARG A 467 -9.58 19.15 4.47
CA ARG A 467 -8.20 19.53 4.09
C ARG A 467 -7.56 18.55 3.11
N ASN A 468 -8.02 17.30 3.08
CA ASN A 468 -7.42 16.22 2.30
C ASN A 468 -8.55 15.49 1.55
N VAL A 469 -8.37 15.22 0.27
CA VAL A 469 -9.41 14.56 -0.54
C VAL A 469 -9.73 13.15 -0.03
N LEU A 470 -8.70 12.40 0.35
CA LEU A 470 -8.75 11.10 1.01
C LEU A 470 -7.66 11.07 2.08
N THR A 471 -7.93 10.36 3.18
CA THR A 471 -7.09 10.40 4.39
C THR A 471 -6.43 9.08 4.78
N THR A 472 -7.02 7.93 4.40
CA THR A 472 -6.58 6.61 4.89
C THR A 472 -6.22 5.65 3.76
N THR A 473 -5.21 4.81 4.03
CA THR A 473 -4.68 3.74 3.17
C THR A 473 -3.96 2.76 4.08
N VAL A 474 -4.03 1.45 3.81
CA VAL A 474 -3.14 0.48 4.47
C VAL A 474 -2.04 0.10 3.48
N ALA A 475 -0.86 0.68 3.66
CA ALA A 475 0.31 0.45 2.80
C ALA A 475 1.15 -0.72 3.30
N PRO A 476 2.00 -1.32 2.45
CA PRO A 476 2.99 -2.26 2.94
C PRO A 476 4.02 -1.50 3.78
N THR A 477 4.38 -2.09 4.91
CA THR A 477 5.22 -1.49 5.93
C THR A 477 6.54 -2.22 6.12
N GLY A 478 7.00 -3.06 5.19
CA GLY A 478 8.17 -3.93 5.40
C GLY A 478 9.38 -3.27 6.09
N THR A 479 9.87 -2.11 5.61
CA THR A 479 10.96 -1.41 6.31
C THR A 479 10.55 -0.84 7.67
N LEU A 480 9.32 -0.31 7.79
CA LEU A 480 8.80 0.32 9.00
C LEU A 480 8.54 -0.72 10.09
N SER A 481 7.91 -1.85 9.74
CA SER A 481 7.61 -2.96 10.62
C SER A 481 8.88 -3.66 11.10
N MET A 482 9.93 -3.75 10.28
CA MET A 482 11.26 -4.18 10.73
C MET A 482 11.89 -3.24 11.76
N ILE A 483 11.73 -1.92 11.60
CA ILE A 483 12.23 -0.94 12.58
C ILE A 483 11.45 -1.04 13.89
N ALA A 484 10.12 -1.15 13.79
CA ALA A 484 9.22 -1.26 14.93
C ALA A 484 9.16 -2.66 15.56
N ASP A 485 9.78 -3.65 14.90
CA ASP A 485 9.77 -5.08 15.24
C ASP A 485 8.34 -5.60 15.49
N CYS A 486 7.49 -5.41 14.49
CA CYS A 486 6.10 -5.87 14.49
C CYS A 486 5.68 -6.46 13.13
N SER A 487 4.48 -7.03 13.05
CA SER A 487 3.89 -7.52 11.80
C SER A 487 3.63 -6.38 10.82
N ASN A 488 3.64 -6.68 9.52
CA ASN A 488 3.55 -5.68 8.47
C ASN A 488 2.10 -5.33 8.13
N GLY A 489 1.74 -4.04 8.21
CA GLY A 489 0.45 -3.56 7.75
C GLY A 489 -0.67 -4.31 8.48
N MET A 490 -1.52 -4.96 7.69
CA MET A 490 -2.55 -5.88 8.17
C MET A 490 -2.22 -7.36 7.93
N GLU A 491 -0.98 -7.69 7.58
CA GLU A 491 -0.56 -9.06 7.32
C GLU A 491 -0.43 -9.88 8.61
N PRO A 492 -0.93 -11.13 8.62
CA PRO A 492 -0.47 -12.16 9.53
C PRO A 492 1.05 -12.37 9.39
N ALA A 493 1.72 -12.75 10.49
CA ALA A 493 3.13 -13.07 10.42
C ALA A 493 3.36 -14.26 9.46
N PHE A 494 4.36 -14.17 8.58
CA PHE A 494 4.67 -15.29 7.68
C PHE A 494 5.21 -16.50 8.47
N ALA A 495 6.05 -16.26 9.46
CA ALA A 495 6.60 -17.25 10.37
C ALA A 495 6.80 -16.61 11.75
N LEU A 496 6.48 -17.34 12.83
CA LEU A 496 6.67 -16.86 14.21
C LEU A 496 8.05 -17.20 14.76
N VAL A 497 8.67 -18.26 14.24
CA VAL A 497 10.05 -18.63 14.54
C VAL A 497 10.76 -18.99 13.24
N PHE A 498 11.97 -18.47 13.04
CA PHE A 498 12.86 -18.91 11.96
C PHE A 498 14.30 -19.08 12.44
N GLU A 499 15.00 -20.02 11.82
CA GLU A 499 16.39 -20.35 12.16
C GLU A 499 17.38 -19.59 11.27
N LYS A 500 18.39 -18.98 11.89
CA LYS A 500 19.58 -18.46 11.21
C LYS A 500 20.80 -19.28 11.59
N ARG A 501 21.49 -19.82 10.58
CA ARG A 501 22.81 -20.45 10.73
C ARG A 501 23.90 -19.44 10.41
N VAL A 502 24.76 -19.16 11.38
CA VAL A 502 25.97 -18.34 11.20
C VAL A 502 27.19 -19.17 11.58
N THR A 503 28.39 -18.69 11.23
CA THR A 503 29.66 -19.41 11.47
C THR A 503 29.90 -19.78 12.93
N VAL A 504 29.32 -19.02 13.86
CA VAL A 504 29.43 -19.21 15.32
C VAL A 504 28.32 -20.06 15.94
N GLY A 505 27.29 -20.48 15.17
CA GLY A 505 26.23 -21.34 15.68
C GLY A 505 24.87 -21.17 15.01
N ARG A 506 23.87 -21.81 15.62
CA ARG A 506 22.45 -21.73 15.23
C ARG A 506 21.74 -20.75 16.16
N PHE A 507 20.96 -19.82 15.60
CA PHE A 507 20.15 -18.85 16.34
C PHE A 507 18.71 -18.90 15.88
N PHE A 508 17.77 -18.71 16.79
CA PHE A 508 16.35 -18.56 16.48
C PHE A 508 15.95 -17.10 16.58
N TYR A 509 15.26 -16.62 15.56
CA TYR A 509 14.52 -15.36 15.62
C TYR A 509 13.07 -15.70 15.90
N THR A 510 12.52 -15.14 16.96
CA THR A 510 11.17 -15.43 17.42
C THR A 510 10.39 -14.13 17.54
N ASN A 511 9.11 -14.16 17.14
CA ASN A 511 8.19 -13.07 17.44
C ASN A 511 8.18 -12.80 18.94
N LYS A 512 8.40 -11.55 19.35
CA LYS A 512 8.57 -11.17 20.77
C LYS A 512 7.39 -11.55 21.65
N ILE A 513 6.17 -11.46 21.12
CA ILE A 513 4.95 -11.77 21.86
C ILE A 513 4.84 -13.27 22.07
N VAL A 514 5.15 -14.07 21.03
CA VAL A 514 5.22 -15.53 21.13
C VAL A 514 6.30 -15.96 22.12
N GLU A 515 7.51 -15.40 22.00
CA GLU A 515 8.63 -15.69 22.92
C GLU A 515 8.24 -15.41 24.37
N GLN A 516 7.66 -14.24 24.64
CA GLN A 516 7.19 -13.90 25.98
C GLN A 516 6.14 -14.89 26.48
N THR A 517 5.16 -15.23 25.64
CA THR A 517 4.08 -16.15 25.99
C THR A 517 4.60 -17.55 26.28
N LEU A 518 5.54 -18.06 25.47
CA LEU A 518 6.20 -19.35 25.70
C LEU A 518 6.97 -19.36 27.03
N LYS A 519 7.66 -18.26 27.37
CA LYS A 519 8.38 -18.13 28.65
C LYS A 519 7.42 -18.13 29.84
N GLU A 520 6.32 -17.39 29.76
CA GLU A 520 5.31 -17.30 30.82
C GLU A 520 4.65 -18.67 31.11
N HIS A 521 4.56 -19.54 30.10
CA HIS A 521 3.99 -20.88 30.23
C HIS A 521 5.03 -21.99 30.45
N GLY A 522 6.31 -21.65 30.59
CA GLY A 522 7.39 -22.62 30.80
C GLY A 522 7.67 -23.53 29.59
N LEU A 523 7.28 -23.11 28.39
CA LEU A 523 7.44 -23.86 27.13
C LEU A 523 8.67 -23.42 26.33
N TYR A 524 9.31 -22.31 26.70
CA TYR A 524 10.44 -21.77 25.96
C TYR A 524 11.68 -22.68 26.08
N SER A 525 12.05 -23.37 25.00
CA SER A 525 13.30 -24.13 24.87
C SER A 525 13.81 -24.12 23.43
N ASP A 526 15.13 -24.29 23.25
CA ASP A 526 15.75 -24.39 21.92
C ASP A 526 15.18 -25.57 21.11
N GLU A 527 14.79 -26.67 21.78
CA GLU A 527 14.16 -27.82 21.13
C GLU A 527 12.77 -27.47 20.58
N LEU A 528 11.96 -26.71 21.33
CA LEU A 528 10.63 -26.31 20.86
C LEU A 528 10.77 -25.26 19.74
N LEU A 529 11.67 -24.30 19.86
CA LEU A 529 11.94 -23.32 18.81
C LEU A 529 12.42 -23.98 17.51
N ALA A 530 13.24 -25.04 17.61
CA ALA A 530 13.61 -25.86 16.46
C ALA A 530 12.38 -26.51 15.80
N LYS A 531 11.50 -27.14 16.59
CA LYS A 531 10.27 -27.75 16.07
C LYS A 531 9.36 -26.73 15.39
N ILE A 532 9.19 -25.54 15.97
CA ILE A 532 8.38 -24.48 15.37
C ILE A 532 9.01 -24.01 14.05
N ALA A 533 10.33 -23.75 14.03
CA ALA A 533 11.04 -23.33 12.82
C ALA A 533 10.94 -24.38 11.71
N ASP A 534 11.07 -25.66 12.04
CA ASP A 534 10.93 -26.78 11.10
C ASP A 534 9.44 -26.98 10.67
N ASN A 535 8.48 -26.47 11.44
CA ASN A 535 7.04 -26.46 11.15
C ASN A 535 6.59 -25.17 10.43
N TYR A 536 7.39 -24.65 9.50
CA TYR A 536 7.07 -23.38 8.78
C TYR A 536 6.94 -22.16 9.70
N GLY A 537 7.55 -22.21 10.88
CA GLY A 537 7.42 -21.16 11.88
C GLY A 537 6.04 -21.10 12.53
N SER A 538 5.18 -22.10 12.34
CA SER A 538 3.83 -22.16 12.90
C SER A 538 3.78 -22.97 14.19
N LEU A 539 2.91 -22.55 15.12
CA LEU A 539 2.59 -23.32 16.33
C LEU A 539 1.56 -24.43 16.06
N LYS A 540 0.84 -24.36 14.93
CA LYS A 540 -0.30 -25.22 14.64
C LYS A 540 0.13 -26.67 14.37
N GLY A 541 -0.53 -27.61 15.04
CA GLY A 541 -0.28 -29.05 14.95
C GLY A 541 0.84 -29.57 15.86
N LEU A 542 1.37 -28.75 16.78
CA LEU A 542 2.37 -29.17 17.76
C LEU A 542 1.68 -29.56 19.08
N ASP A 543 1.70 -30.85 19.43
CA ASP A 543 1.03 -31.39 20.62
C ASP A 543 1.50 -30.76 21.94
N GLU A 544 2.76 -30.30 22.00
CA GLU A 544 3.32 -29.66 23.19
C GLU A 544 2.78 -28.24 23.43
N ILE A 545 2.08 -27.66 22.46
CA ILE A 545 1.54 -26.30 22.52
C ILE A 545 0.03 -26.35 22.80
N PRO A 546 -0.47 -25.77 23.90
CA PRO A 546 -1.89 -25.60 24.15
C PRO A 546 -2.69 -25.06 22.97
N GLN A 547 -3.88 -25.63 22.73
CA GLN A 547 -4.74 -25.31 21.58
C GLN A 547 -5.02 -23.80 21.45
N TRP A 548 -5.30 -23.10 22.55
CA TRP A 548 -5.56 -21.66 22.50
C TRP A 548 -4.39 -20.84 21.94
N MET A 549 -3.14 -21.26 22.14
CA MET A 549 -1.98 -20.61 21.53
C MET A 549 -1.91 -20.91 20.05
N GLN A 550 -2.21 -22.14 19.64
CA GLN A 550 -2.26 -22.50 18.22
C GLN A 550 -3.36 -21.71 17.48
N ASP A 551 -4.49 -21.44 18.15
CA ASP A 551 -5.61 -20.69 17.58
C ASP A 551 -5.31 -19.18 17.48
N VAL A 552 -4.58 -18.62 18.46
CA VAL A 552 -4.24 -17.19 18.50
C VAL A 552 -3.04 -16.87 17.60
N PHE A 553 -1.95 -17.61 17.74
CA PHE A 553 -0.68 -17.34 17.05
C PHE A 553 -0.65 -18.05 15.69
N VAL A 554 -1.59 -17.66 14.82
CA VAL A 554 -1.68 -18.16 13.44
C VAL A 554 -0.74 -17.39 12.51
N THR A 555 -0.03 -18.11 11.64
CA THR A 555 0.75 -17.52 10.55
C THR A 555 -0.11 -17.27 9.31
N ALA A 556 0.45 -16.58 8.31
CA ALA A 556 -0.22 -16.38 7.02
C ALA A 556 -0.60 -17.70 6.33
N MET A 557 0.17 -18.77 6.55
CA MET A 557 -0.09 -20.10 5.97
C MET A 557 -1.07 -20.94 6.80
N ASP A 558 -1.43 -20.50 8.02
CA ASP A 558 -2.42 -21.18 8.86
C ASP A 558 -3.86 -20.71 8.59
N ILE A 559 -4.01 -19.65 7.78
CA ILE A 559 -5.27 -18.95 7.51
C ILE A 559 -5.71 -19.23 6.08
N HIS A 560 -6.97 -19.60 5.91
CA HIS A 560 -7.54 -19.89 4.60
C HIS A 560 -7.60 -18.63 3.72
N TRP A 561 -7.39 -18.76 2.41
CA TRP A 561 -7.38 -17.61 1.50
C TRP A 561 -8.66 -16.76 1.57
N ALA A 562 -9.81 -17.40 1.81
CA ALA A 562 -11.09 -16.71 1.96
C ALA A 562 -11.16 -15.88 3.26
N ASP A 563 -10.50 -16.32 4.33
CA ASP A 563 -10.39 -15.56 5.59
C ASP A 563 -9.40 -14.40 5.49
N HIS A 564 -8.32 -14.56 4.72
CA HIS A 564 -7.46 -13.43 4.33
C HIS A 564 -8.26 -12.33 3.63
N LEU A 565 -9.13 -12.72 2.70
CA LEU A 565 -10.01 -11.80 1.98
C LEU A 565 -11.05 -11.15 2.89
N MET A 566 -11.66 -11.92 3.79
CA MET A 566 -12.61 -11.39 4.77
C MET A 566 -11.95 -10.29 5.63
N ALA A 567 -10.76 -10.56 6.18
CA ALA A 567 -10.02 -9.56 6.92
C ALA A 567 -9.77 -8.29 6.09
N GLN A 568 -9.39 -8.43 4.81
CA GLN A 568 -9.22 -7.29 3.91
C GLN A 568 -10.52 -6.52 3.69
N GLY A 569 -11.65 -7.23 3.48
CA GLY A 569 -12.97 -6.62 3.21
C GLY A 569 -13.50 -5.83 4.40
N VAL A 570 -13.26 -6.34 5.61
CA VAL A 570 -13.57 -5.65 6.86
C VAL A 570 -12.88 -4.28 6.92
N TRP A 571 -11.57 -4.24 6.66
CA TRP A 571 -10.83 -2.98 6.62
C TRP A 571 -11.27 -2.10 5.43
N GLN A 572 -11.40 -2.68 4.23
CA GLN A 572 -11.64 -1.94 2.99
C GLN A 572 -12.95 -1.16 3.02
N SER A 573 -13.94 -1.65 3.77
CA SER A 573 -15.20 -0.95 4.05
C SER A 573 -14.96 0.46 4.58
N TRP A 574 -13.97 0.64 5.45
CA TRP A 574 -13.73 1.92 6.13
C TRP A 574 -12.54 2.70 5.57
N ILE A 575 -11.70 2.10 4.73
CA ILE A 575 -10.54 2.75 4.12
C ILE A 575 -10.93 3.49 2.83
N GLY A 576 -10.61 4.79 2.78
CA GLY A 576 -10.98 5.65 1.65
C GLY A 576 -10.24 5.30 0.35
N ASN A 577 -8.93 5.05 0.41
CA ASN A 577 -8.16 4.53 -0.72
C ASN A 577 -8.25 2.99 -0.72
N ALA A 578 -7.16 2.27 -0.98
CA ALA A 578 -7.10 0.80 -0.99
C ALA A 578 -6.10 0.28 0.06
N ILE A 579 -5.92 -1.04 0.04
CA ILE A 579 -5.08 -1.80 0.97
C ILE A 579 -4.12 -2.66 0.16
N ALA A 580 -2.83 -2.58 0.48
CA ALA A 580 -1.84 -3.54 0.02
C ALA A 580 -1.85 -4.73 0.99
N LYS A 581 -2.47 -5.82 0.55
CA LYS A 581 -2.44 -7.11 1.24
C LYS A 581 -2.21 -8.22 0.22
N THR A 582 -1.33 -9.14 0.56
CA THR A 582 -1.06 -10.35 -0.21
C THR A 582 -1.92 -11.50 0.33
N ILE A 583 -2.69 -12.13 -0.55
CA ILE A 583 -3.40 -13.37 -0.21
C ILE A 583 -2.41 -14.52 -0.36
N ASN A 584 -1.79 -14.90 0.75
CA ASN A 584 -0.84 -16.00 0.80
C ASN A 584 -1.59 -17.33 0.74
N MET A 585 -1.19 -18.20 -0.16
CA MET A 585 -1.82 -19.50 -0.39
C MET A 585 -0.80 -20.65 -0.31
N PRO A 586 -1.18 -21.78 0.29
CA PRO A 586 -0.45 -23.05 0.23
C PRO A 586 -0.09 -23.49 -1.19
N TYR A 587 0.93 -24.34 -1.32
CA TYR A 587 1.41 -24.84 -2.63
C TYR A 587 0.33 -25.63 -3.39
N ASP A 588 -0.53 -26.35 -2.68
CA ASP A 588 -1.53 -27.29 -3.19
C ASP A 588 -2.84 -26.63 -3.66
N VAL A 589 -3.02 -25.31 -3.51
CA VAL A 589 -4.17 -24.61 -4.08
C VAL A 589 -4.18 -24.68 -5.61
N THR A 590 -5.37 -24.76 -6.20
CA THR A 590 -5.53 -24.85 -7.66
C THR A 590 -5.70 -23.48 -8.31
N ALA A 591 -5.63 -23.42 -9.64
CA ALA A 591 -5.97 -22.20 -10.38
C ALA A 591 -7.44 -21.79 -10.17
N ASP A 592 -8.34 -22.74 -9.95
CA ASP A 592 -9.73 -22.46 -9.61
C ASP A 592 -9.87 -21.80 -8.23
N ASP A 593 -9.02 -22.14 -7.26
CA ASP A 593 -9.03 -21.47 -5.96
C ASP A 593 -8.56 -20.00 -6.09
N VAL A 594 -7.58 -19.74 -6.97
CA VAL A 594 -7.16 -18.37 -7.33
C VAL A 594 -8.29 -17.59 -8.01
N LYS A 595 -9.00 -18.23 -8.96
CA LYS A 595 -10.19 -17.63 -9.60
C LYS A 595 -11.28 -17.32 -8.57
N SER A 596 -11.59 -18.26 -7.69
CA SER A 596 -12.59 -18.08 -6.63
C SER A 596 -12.19 -16.94 -5.68
N ALA A 597 -10.90 -16.78 -5.39
CA ALA A 597 -10.39 -15.64 -4.62
C ALA A 597 -10.64 -14.30 -5.33
N TYR A 598 -10.44 -14.22 -6.65
CA TYR A 598 -10.77 -13.04 -7.44
C TYR A 598 -12.25 -12.70 -7.45
N LEU A 599 -13.11 -13.70 -7.63
CA LEU A 599 -14.56 -13.52 -7.62
C LEU A 599 -15.05 -13.06 -6.24
N LEU A 600 -14.58 -13.71 -5.18
CA LEU A 600 -14.95 -13.35 -3.81
C LEU A 600 -14.43 -11.96 -3.41
N ALA A 601 -13.24 -11.57 -3.86
CA ALA A 601 -12.67 -10.25 -3.57
C ALA A 601 -13.56 -9.11 -4.08
N HIS A 602 -14.10 -9.22 -5.29
CA HIS A 602 -14.99 -8.21 -5.84
C HIS A 602 -16.30 -8.12 -5.04
N GLU A 603 -16.90 -9.26 -4.70
CA GLU A 603 -18.14 -9.32 -3.90
C GLU A 603 -17.95 -8.77 -2.48
N LEU A 604 -16.75 -8.89 -1.91
CA LEU A 604 -16.38 -8.27 -0.63
C LEU A 604 -16.14 -6.75 -0.74
N GLY A 605 -16.29 -6.16 -1.93
CA GLY A 605 -16.06 -4.73 -2.17
C GLY A 605 -14.58 -4.34 -2.16
N LEU A 606 -13.68 -5.30 -2.45
CA LEU A 606 -12.25 -4.99 -2.53
C LEU A 606 -11.95 -4.10 -3.74
N LYS A 607 -10.97 -3.20 -3.58
CA LYS A 607 -10.51 -2.32 -4.67
C LYS A 607 -9.41 -2.96 -5.53
N GLY A 608 -8.77 -3.99 -4.99
CA GLY A 608 -7.78 -4.79 -5.69
C GLY A 608 -7.34 -5.99 -4.85
N ILE A 609 -6.69 -6.94 -5.51
CA ILE A 609 -6.22 -8.19 -4.92
C ILE A 609 -4.92 -8.64 -5.60
N THR A 610 -4.00 -9.13 -4.78
CA THR A 610 -2.79 -9.84 -5.21
C THR A 610 -2.71 -11.17 -4.50
N VAL A 611 -2.30 -12.20 -5.22
CA VAL A 611 -2.26 -13.58 -4.73
C VAL A 611 -0.83 -14.09 -4.80
N TYR A 612 -0.35 -14.70 -3.72
CA TYR A 612 0.95 -15.35 -3.68
C TYR A 612 0.74 -16.80 -3.27
N ARG A 613 0.83 -17.70 -4.25
CA ARG A 613 0.86 -19.14 -4.00
C ARG A 613 2.30 -19.59 -3.76
N ASP A 614 2.53 -20.39 -2.73
CA ASP A 614 3.85 -20.97 -2.54
C ASP A 614 4.27 -21.78 -3.79
N GLY A 615 5.51 -21.57 -4.26
CA GLY A 615 6.02 -22.17 -5.51
C GLY A 615 5.56 -21.52 -6.82
N SER A 616 4.76 -20.45 -6.79
CA SER A 616 4.38 -19.70 -8.00
C SER A 616 5.49 -18.80 -8.56
N ARG A 617 6.61 -18.60 -7.87
CA ARG A 617 7.76 -17.88 -8.42
C ARG A 617 8.92 -18.83 -8.64
N HIS A 618 9.54 -18.75 -9.83
CA HIS A 618 10.73 -19.54 -10.24
C HIS A 618 11.87 -19.45 -9.22
N LYS A 619 11.95 -18.34 -8.48
CA LYS A 619 12.85 -18.13 -7.35
C LYS A 619 12.00 -18.16 -6.07
N GLN A 620 11.93 -19.32 -5.41
CA GLN A 620 11.46 -19.37 -4.04
C GLN A 620 12.49 -18.72 -3.14
N VAL A 621 12.00 -17.91 -2.21
CA VAL A 621 12.82 -16.93 -1.53
C VAL A 621 13.32 -17.46 -0.18
N LEU A 622 12.48 -18.25 0.47
CA LEU A 622 12.77 -18.78 1.79
C LEU A 622 13.49 -20.11 1.63
N HIS A 623 14.74 -20.16 2.06
CA HIS A 623 15.37 -21.42 2.42
C HIS A 623 14.87 -21.82 3.80
N MET A 624 13.70 -22.44 3.82
CA MET A 624 13.28 -23.28 4.93
C MET A 624 14.34 -24.37 5.14
N THR A 625 14.76 -24.56 6.38
CA THR A 625 15.99 -25.27 6.79
C THR A 625 16.05 -26.75 6.41
N SER A 626 14.95 -27.33 5.93
CA SER A 626 14.90 -28.69 5.41
C SER A 626 14.57 -28.69 3.91
N LYS A 627 15.45 -29.29 3.10
CA LYS A 627 15.21 -29.63 1.69
C LYS A 627 14.00 -30.58 1.45
N ASN A 628 13.28 -30.98 2.51
CA ASN A 628 12.30 -32.06 2.51
C ASN A 628 10.94 -31.74 3.15
N ALA A 629 10.67 -30.51 3.59
CA ALA A 629 9.32 -30.17 4.04
C ALA A 629 8.61 -29.44 2.90
N GLN A 630 7.97 -30.19 2.00
CA GLN A 630 6.80 -29.68 1.29
C GLN A 630 5.62 -29.99 2.20
N LYS A 631 5.18 -29.02 3.01
CA LYS A 631 4.02 -29.20 3.87
C LYS A 631 2.76 -28.92 3.07
N THR A 632 1.89 -29.91 2.97
CA THR A 632 0.47 -29.68 2.66
C THR A 632 -0.15 -29.03 3.88
N PHE A 633 -0.75 -27.86 3.69
CA PHE A 633 -1.36 -27.11 4.78
C PHE A 633 -2.84 -27.48 4.85
N ASP A 634 -3.22 -28.22 5.90
CA ASP A 634 -4.64 -28.48 6.17
C ASP A 634 -5.28 -27.21 6.77
N VAL A 635 -5.80 -26.38 5.87
CA VAL A 635 -6.35 -25.07 6.19
C VAL A 635 -7.79 -25.04 5.72
N THR A 636 -8.71 -24.96 6.67
CA THR A 636 -10.14 -24.91 6.40
C THR A 636 -10.66 -23.48 6.53
N PRO A 637 -11.65 -23.09 5.71
CA PRO A 637 -12.30 -21.79 5.85
C PRO A 637 -13.04 -21.70 7.19
N SER A 638 -13.02 -20.52 7.82
CA SER A 638 -13.77 -20.30 9.05
C SER A 638 -15.28 -20.47 8.86
N GLN A 639 -15.99 -20.79 9.94
CA GLN A 639 -17.45 -20.82 9.92
C GLN A 639 -18.02 -19.44 9.50
N HIS A 640 -17.38 -18.35 9.92
CA HIS A 640 -17.81 -17.00 9.59
C HIS A 640 -17.81 -16.75 8.08
N ILE A 641 -16.74 -17.12 7.36
CA ILE A 641 -16.68 -16.87 5.92
C ILE A 641 -17.64 -17.78 5.14
N THR A 642 -17.81 -19.03 5.56
CA THR A 642 -18.75 -19.96 4.90
C THR A 642 -20.20 -19.53 5.09
N GLU A 643 -20.57 -19.02 6.27
CA GLU A 643 -21.86 -18.40 6.53
C GLU A 643 -22.05 -17.10 5.73
N TYR A 644 -21.03 -16.24 5.70
CA TYR A 644 -21.06 -15.00 4.91
C TYR A 644 -21.31 -15.29 3.43
N VAL A 645 -20.57 -16.25 2.85
CA VAL A 645 -20.73 -16.63 1.44
C VAL A 645 -22.13 -17.19 1.19
N SER A 646 -22.63 -18.01 2.10
CA SER A 646 -23.96 -18.62 1.97
C SER A 646 -25.09 -17.57 2.04
N ALA A 647 -24.96 -16.58 2.93
CA ALA A 647 -25.99 -15.58 3.21
C ALA A 647 -25.94 -14.35 2.28
N THR A 648 -24.74 -13.91 1.88
CA THR A 648 -24.53 -12.61 1.21
C THR A 648 -24.34 -12.76 -0.30
N ILE A 649 -23.66 -13.81 -0.76
CA ILE A 649 -23.41 -13.99 -2.19
C ILE A 649 -24.68 -14.51 -2.86
N THR A 650 -25.22 -13.68 -3.76
CA THR A 650 -26.48 -13.93 -4.47
C THR A 650 -26.28 -14.35 -5.92
N ASN A 651 -25.21 -13.91 -6.58
CA ASN A 651 -24.95 -14.27 -7.96
C ASN A 651 -24.70 -15.80 -8.09
N PRO A 652 -25.47 -16.53 -8.92
CA PRO A 652 -25.37 -17.99 -9.01
C PRO A 652 -24.02 -18.50 -9.53
N TYR A 653 -23.41 -17.81 -10.50
CA TYR A 653 -22.11 -18.17 -11.04
C TYR A 653 -21.04 -18.05 -9.95
N ILE A 654 -20.94 -16.88 -9.30
CA ILE A 654 -19.95 -16.65 -8.26
C ILE A 654 -20.15 -17.62 -7.09
N LYS A 655 -21.39 -17.78 -6.63
CA LYS A 655 -21.73 -18.69 -5.53
C LYS A 655 -21.32 -20.13 -5.84
N SER A 656 -21.55 -20.60 -7.06
CA SER A 656 -21.15 -21.93 -7.51
C SER A 656 -19.63 -22.11 -7.51
N GLN A 657 -18.89 -21.16 -8.10
CA GLN A 657 -17.42 -21.20 -8.16
C GLN A 657 -16.81 -21.18 -6.75
N VAL A 658 -17.21 -20.22 -5.92
CA VAL A 658 -16.67 -20.04 -4.57
C VAL A 658 -17.01 -21.22 -3.67
N ASN A 659 -18.26 -21.69 -3.66
CA ASN A 659 -18.64 -22.85 -2.84
C ASN A 659 -17.89 -24.12 -3.24
N SER A 660 -17.60 -24.30 -4.53
CA SER A 660 -16.82 -25.44 -5.01
C SER A 660 -15.38 -25.39 -4.49
N SER A 661 -14.76 -24.21 -4.45
CA SER A 661 -13.41 -24.02 -3.90
C SER A 661 -13.34 -24.01 -2.37
N LEU A 662 -14.47 -23.78 -1.67
CA LEU A 662 -14.53 -23.84 -0.20
C LEU A 662 -14.74 -25.26 0.35
N GLN A 663 -15.07 -26.24 -0.50
CA GLN A 663 -15.18 -27.63 -0.07
C GLN A 663 -13.80 -28.20 0.26
N ILE A 664 -13.70 -28.94 1.37
CA ILE A 664 -12.47 -29.62 1.78
C ILE A 664 -12.07 -30.61 0.69
N LYS A 665 -10.95 -30.35 0.02
CA LYS A 665 -10.37 -31.29 -0.94
C LYS A 665 -9.61 -32.36 -0.17
N VAL A 666 -10.03 -33.62 -0.28
CA VAL A 666 -9.20 -34.76 0.12
C VAL A 666 -8.19 -34.95 -1.01
N HIS A 667 -6.92 -34.68 -0.74
CA HIS A 667 -5.85 -34.95 -1.70
C HIS A 667 -5.62 -36.47 -1.78
N ASP A 668 -6.29 -37.15 -2.71
CA ASP A 668 -6.10 -38.59 -2.97
C ASP A 668 -4.87 -38.90 -3.85
N GLU A 669 -4.17 -37.89 -4.37
CA GLU A 669 -3.06 -38.08 -5.32
C GLU A 669 -1.75 -37.47 -4.81
N GLU A 670 -0.72 -38.31 -4.70
CA GLU A 670 0.68 -37.87 -4.54
C GLU A 670 1.08 -37.03 -5.77
N ILE A 671 1.17 -35.71 -5.59
CA ILE A 671 1.68 -34.79 -6.60
C ILE A 671 3.20 -35.06 -6.76
N SER A 672 3.57 -35.89 -7.73
CA SER A 672 4.96 -36.14 -8.13
C SER A 672 5.57 -34.90 -8.78
N ALA A 673 6.54 -34.27 -8.11
CA ALA A 673 7.30 -33.14 -8.65
C ALA A 673 8.39 -33.59 -9.65
N GLU A 674 8.57 -32.83 -10.74
CA GLU A 674 9.77 -32.95 -11.59
C GLU A 674 11.02 -32.44 -10.85
N PRO A 675 12.18 -33.11 -10.97
CA PRO A 675 13.38 -32.74 -10.24
C PRO A 675 13.97 -31.41 -10.73
N GLN A 676 14.12 -30.46 -9.81
CA GLN A 676 14.82 -29.20 -10.07
C GLN A 676 16.30 -29.45 -10.42
N ARG A 677 16.76 -28.86 -11.53
CA ARG A 677 18.17 -28.83 -11.90
C ARG A 677 18.93 -27.82 -11.03
N PRO A 678 20.19 -28.11 -10.64
CA PRO A 678 20.98 -27.15 -9.88
C PRO A 678 21.36 -25.96 -10.78
N GLU A 679 20.87 -24.77 -10.43
CA GLU A 679 21.25 -23.51 -11.09
C GLU A 679 22.46 -22.85 -10.41
N GLU A 680 23.39 -22.36 -11.22
CA GLU A 680 24.49 -21.48 -10.81
C GLU A 680 23.96 -20.16 -10.21
N ILE A 681 24.63 -19.66 -9.17
CA ILE A 681 24.24 -18.46 -8.43
C ILE A 681 24.68 -17.21 -9.22
N SER A 682 23.73 -16.47 -9.83
CA SER A 682 24.04 -15.19 -10.50
C SER A 682 24.42 -14.09 -9.49
N GLU A 683 25.27 -13.15 -9.90
CA GLU A 683 25.75 -12.01 -9.07
C GLU A 683 24.62 -11.11 -8.54
N ASP A 684 23.43 -11.17 -9.12
CA ASP A 684 22.23 -10.40 -8.71
C ASP A 684 21.58 -10.95 -7.44
N ARG A 685 21.97 -12.16 -7.01
CA ARG A 685 21.53 -12.83 -5.76
C ARG A 685 22.24 -12.29 -4.52
N LEU A 686 23.25 -11.44 -4.72
CA LEU A 686 24.13 -10.96 -3.68
C LEU A 686 23.69 -9.55 -3.26
N CYS A 687 23.41 -9.42 -1.97
CA CYS A 687 23.16 -8.19 -1.26
C CYS A 687 24.09 -7.09 -1.75
N PRO A 688 23.56 -5.96 -2.28
CA PRO A 688 24.40 -4.97 -2.94
C PRO A 688 25.42 -4.34 -2.00
N THR A 689 25.18 -4.45 -0.69
CA THR A 689 26.06 -3.97 0.38
C THR A 689 27.13 -4.99 0.77
N CYS A 690 26.77 -6.24 1.12
CA CYS A 690 27.72 -7.20 1.71
C CYS A 690 27.91 -8.49 0.90
N LYS A 691 27.29 -8.57 -0.27
CA LYS A 691 27.35 -9.71 -1.19
C LYS A 691 26.87 -11.06 -0.62
N ASN A 692 26.13 -11.08 0.50
CA ASN A 692 25.44 -12.26 0.99
C ASN A 692 24.05 -12.44 0.34
N ASN A 693 23.42 -13.60 0.47
CA ASN A 693 22.11 -13.84 -0.12
C ASN A 693 21.02 -12.91 0.45
N LEU A 694 20.15 -12.41 -0.44
CA LEU A 694 18.94 -11.65 -0.09
C LEU A 694 17.76 -12.60 0.18
N VAL A 695 16.92 -12.26 1.16
CA VAL A 695 15.74 -12.99 1.64
C VAL A 695 14.53 -12.07 1.56
N PHE A 696 13.60 -12.36 0.67
CA PHE A 696 12.37 -11.61 0.42
C PHE A 696 11.24 -11.97 1.42
N VAL A 697 10.81 -11.02 2.24
CA VAL A 697 9.74 -11.17 3.23
C VAL A 697 8.71 -10.07 3.01
N GLU A 698 7.42 -10.40 2.94
CA GLU A 698 6.30 -9.45 2.87
C GLU A 698 6.44 -8.36 1.77
N GLY A 699 6.82 -8.75 0.55
CA GLY A 699 7.05 -7.76 -0.51
C GLY A 699 8.45 -7.09 -0.44
N CYS A 700 9.39 -7.58 0.36
CA CYS A 700 10.72 -6.96 0.45
C CYS A 700 11.93 -7.88 0.52
N SER A 701 12.91 -7.67 -0.40
CA SER A 701 14.23 -8.31 -0.42
C SER A 701 15.10 -7.84 0.75
N ILE A 702 15.36 -8.67 1.74
CA ILE A 702 16.11 -8.33 2.96
C ILE A 702 17.43 -9.09 3.02
N CYS A 703 18.54 -8.40 3.26
CA CYS A 703 19.85 -8.96 3.50
C CYS A 703 20.01 -9.20 5.00
N ILE A 704 19.90 -10.45 5.44
CA ILE A 704 19.93 -10.81 6.87
C ILE A 704 21.32 -10.52 7.51
N GLU A 705 22.37 -10.40 6.69
CA GLU A 705 23.74 -10.15 7.16
C GLU A 705 24.05 -8.66 7.41
N CYS A 706 23.45 -7.74 6.66
CA CYS A 706 23.75 -6.31 6.83
C CYS A 706 22.51 -5.41 6.95
N GLY A 707 21.31 -5.99 7.03
CA GLY A 707 20.05 -5.26 7.15
C GLY A 707 19.61 -4.49 5.90
N TYR A 708 20.21 -4.75 4.73
CA TYR A 708 19.74 -4.14 3.48
C TYR A 708 18.30 -4.60 3.18
N SER A 709 17.40 -3.70 2.78
CA SER A 709 16.03 -4.06 2.39
C SER A 709 15.65 -3.39 1.06
N GLY A 710 15.08 -4.14 0.12
CA GLY A 710 14.60 -3.68 -1.17
C GLY A 710 13.20 -4.23 -1.44
N CYS A 711 12.17 -3.43 -1.17
CA CYS A 711 10.79 -3.81 -1.42
C CYS A 711 10.47 -3.89 -2.91
N THR A 712 10.10 -5.07 -3.42
CA THR A 712 9.27 -5.11 -4.64
C THR A 712 7.86 -5.13 -4.12
N SER A 713 7.13 -4.03 -4.32
CA SER A 713 5.69 -4.01 -4.04
C SER A 713 5.04 -5.30 -4.56
N GLY A 714 4.04 -5.85 -3.87
CA GLY A 714 3.29 -7.00 -4.37
C GLY A 714 2.62 -6.70 -5.70
#